data_AF-A0A927RN21-F1
#
_entry.id   AF-A0A927RN21-F1
#
_cell.length_a   1.000
_cell.length_b   1.000
_cell.length_c   1.000
_cell.angle_alpha   90.00
_cell.angle_beta   90.00
_cell.angle_gamma   90.00
#
_symmetry.space_group_name_H-M   'P 1'
#
loop_
_entity.id
_entity.type
_entity.pdbx_description
1 polymer ?
#
loop_
_entity_poly.entity_id
_entity_poly.type
_entity_poly.pdbx_seq_one_letter_code
_entity_poly.pdbx_strand_id
1 'polypeptide(L)'
;MALTKRKKLKIYTAIAFVALLIGLVFFLFSDGEIEILKAVFTRGITKEEVRELLAKFGWKGYITLGILSMLQVVFAFLPAEPVQVISGLSFGLLKGSLICLSGVVLGNTLIYILYRIYGNKLTEYFQTNAEFDFDTARKSNKIALIIFILYFLPAIPYGMICLFSASLDIKYPKYIILTTLGSIPSILIGVGLGELAIASGWIVSLAVFAVLVTLLVVLFKNRTKVFQKVNAFMKKRANAVHKPNPVALWFILFFVSFIHKTKVKFRLKNQAGKLPSPSIVLLSHGSFIDFSYCGKILRKYRPHVISARLYFYHKKLGKLLRYLGAIPKSMFATDIENVKSCVRVLNAGDMLAMMPEARLSTVGKYEGIQDSTYKFIQRMAMPVYTVRFDGGYFANPKWGDGVRKGGVVEATLSPLFSAEEVKTIPLEQLKQGIDNALAYDDFAWLETRPEIKYKRKTLAKGLENILYLCPHCGAKYSLTTDKCTLTCSRCGMQATLNNRYAFIDGKPFENFAKWYEWQTQETAKEIENDGYSLTSKVELRHGSTDGKSLTRKAGEGVCTLDRTGLIYRGTQDGKTIEKTFPMSQIYRLLFGAGEDFEIYEGKEIWFFVPGEKRSCVEWYVASGILKTRDEKEKTGGV
;
A
#
# COMPACT_ATOMS: atom_id res chain seq x y z
N MET A 1 -9.60 -38.39 35.53
CA MET A 1 -9.65 -37.41 34.44
C MET A 1 -8.47 -37.64 33.49
N ALA A 2 -8.69 -38.27 32.33
CA ALA A 2 -7.60 -38.66 31.43
C ALA A 2 -6.94 -37.41 30.81
N LEU A 3 -5.65 -37.21 31.08
CA LEU A 3 -4.84 -36.16 30.43
C LEU A 3 -4.92 -36.32 28.91
N THR A 4 -5.34 -35.27 28.20
CA THR A 4 -5.42 -35.25 26.73
C THR A 4 -4.08 -35.64 26.11
N LYS A 5 -4.08 -36.28 24.92
CA LYS A 5 -2.87 -36.75 24.20
C LYS A 5 -1.79 -35.64 24.10
N ARG A 6 -2.24 -34.39 23.97
CA ARG A 6 -1.42 -33.16 23.99
C ARG A 6 -0.81 -32.82 25.35
N LYS A 7 -1.48 -33.06 26.48
CA LYS A 7 -0.93 -32.84 27.83
C LYS A 7 0.09 -33.91 28.23
N LYS A 8 -0.14 -35.18 27.87
CA LYS A 8 0.84 -36.26 28.11
C LYS A 8 2.15 -36.03 27.37
N LEU A 9 2.08 -35.63 26.09
CA LEU A 9 3.26 -35.30 25.29
C LEU A 9 4.10 -34.17 25.91
N LYS A 10 3.45 -33.14 26.47
CA LYS A 10 4.11 -32.01 27.15
C LYS A 10 4.91 -32.44 28.39
N ILE A 11 4.32 -33.33 29.20
CA ILE A 11 4.95 -33.84 30.42
C ILE A 11 6.14 -34.75 30.06
N TYR A 12 5.99 -35.63 29.08
CA TYR A 12 7.08 -36.50 28.63
C TYR A 12 8.24 -35.72 28.01
N THR A 13 7.97 -34.65 27.26
CA THR A 13 9.04 -33.79 26.71
C THR A 13 9.81 -33.05 27.79
N ALA A 14 9.14 -32.63 28.87
CA ALA A 14 9.79 -31.94 29.99
C ALA A 14 10.66 -32.90 30.83
N ILE A 15 10.14 -34.11 31.11
CA ILE A 15 10.88 -35.15 31.85
C ILE A 15 12.11 -35.62 31.06
N ALA A 16 11.96 -35.87 29.75
CA ALA A 16 13.08 -36.27 28.88
C ALA A 16 14.18 -35.20 28.83
N PHE A 17 13.79 -33.92 28.88
CA PHE A 17 14.73 -32.80 28.88
C PHE A 17 15.50 -32.65 30.20
N VAL A 18 14.83 -32.83 31.34
CA VAL A 18 15.48 -32.83 32.66
C VAL A 18 16.41 -34.03 32.81
N ALA A 19 16.00 -35.21 32.33
CA ALA A 19 16.84 -36.40 32.32
C ALA A 19 18.07 -36.24 31.42
N LEU A 20 17.94 -35.56 30.26
CA LEU A 20 19.06 -35.22 29.38
C LEU A 20 20.08 -34.31 30.08
N LEU A 21 19.61 -33.29 30.80
CA LEU A 21 20.48 -32.37 31.56
C LEU A 21 21.26 -33.10 32.66
N ILE A 22 20.58 -33.95 33.43
CA ILE A 22 21.20 -34.75 34.48
C ILE A 22 22.20 -35.74 33.85
N GLY A 23 21.84 -36.40 32.76
CA GLY A 23 22.72 -37.30 32.01
C GLY A 23 23.95 -36.60 31.44
N LEU A 24 23.82 -35.35 30.97
CA LEU A 24 24.95 -34.55 30.47
C LEU A 24 25.91 -34.18 31.59
N VAL A 25 25.38 -33.81 32.77
CA VAL A 25 26.18 -33.53 33.97
C VAL A 25 26.92 -34.79 34.41
N PHE A 26 26.24 -35.93 34.51
CA PHE A 26 26.90 -37.19 34.85
C PHE A 26 27.94 -37.62 33.80
N PHE A 27 27.66 -37.46 32.50
CA PHE A 27 28.59 -37.75 31.41
C PHE A 27 29.86 -36.86 31.46
N LEU A 28 29.71 -35.61 31.88
CA LEU A 28 30.80 -34.63 32.05
C LEU A 28 31.66 -34.85 33.30
N PHE A 29 31.18 -35.62 34.26
CA PHE A 29 31.88 -35.87 35.54
C PHE A 29 32.16 -37.37 35.75
N SER A 30 32.05 -38.18 34.69
CA SER A 30 32.09 -39.64 34.77
C SER A 30 33.49 -40.24 34.95
N ASP A 31 34.59 -39.54 34.65
CA ASP A 31 35.96 -40.04 34.86
C ASP A 31 36.96 -38.87 34.95
N GLY A 32 37.89 -38.87 35.92
CA GLY A 32 39.19 -38.13 35.95
C GLY A 32 39.25 -36.60 35.74
N GLU A 33 38.18 -35.94 35.32
CA GLU A 33 38.20 -34.59 34.71
C GLU A 33 38.09 -33.43 35.72
N ILE A 34 37.76 -33.73 36.99
CA ILE A 34 37.76 -32.73 38.09
C ILE A 34 39.17 -32.18 38.35
N GLU A 35 40.22 -32.96 38.08
CA GLU A 35 41.60 -32.50 38.20
C GLU A 35 42.00 -31.48 37.11
N ILE A 36 41.39 -31.55 35.93
CA ILE A 36 41.67 -30.64 34.81
C ILE A 36 41.12 -29.24 35.11
N LEU A 37 39.89 -29.17 35.63
CA LEU A 37 39.29 -27.94 36.14
C LEU A 37 40.12 -27.34 37.27
N LYS A 38 40.63 -28.15 38.21
CA LYS A 38 41.52 -27.65 39.27
C LYS A 38 42.86 -27.15 38.71
N ALA A 39 43.47 -27.83 37.74
CA ALA A 39 44.75 -27.47 37.15
C ALA A 39 44.71 -26.11 36.43
N VAL A 40 43.67 -25.86 35.63
CA VAL A 40 43.46 -24.58 34.90
C VAL A 40 43.37 -23.37 35.84
N PHE A 41 42.88 -23.56 37.06
CA PHE A 41 42.67 -22.47 38.03
C PHE A 41 43.77 -22.34 39.10
N THR A 42 44.71 -23.30 39.22
CA THR A 42 45.68 -23.31 40.34
C THR A 42 47.17 -23.30 39.97
N ARG A 43 47.56 -23.47 38.69
CA ARG A 43 48.98 -23.34 38.28
C ARG A 43 49.14 -22.52 37.01
N GLY A 44 50.29 -21.84 36.89
CA GLY A 44 50.71 -21.15 35.67
C GLY A 44 51.05 -22.14 34.57
N ILE A 45 50.02 -22.72 33.96
CA ILE A 45 50.12 -23.74 32.90
C ILE A 45 50.52 -23.07 31.59
N THR A 46 51.40 -23.73 30.84
CA THR A 46 51.88 -23.29 29.51
C THR A 46 50.84 -23.54 28.41
N LYS A 47 50.96 -22.87 27.26
CA LYS A 47 49.97 -22.91 26.17
C LYS A 47 49.74 -24.33 25.62
N GLU A 48 50.77 -25.15 25.69
CA GLU A 48 50.84 -26.52 25.18
C GLU A 48 50.11 -27.50 26.12
N GLU A 49 50.26 -27.34 27.43
CA GLU A 49 49.63 -28.18 28.45
C GLU A 49 48.10 -28.02 28.50
N VAL A 50 47.58 -26.79 28.34
CA VAL A 50 46.12 -26.55 28.24
C VAL A 50 45.54 -27.25 27.02
N ARG A 51 46.26 -27.22 25.88
CA ARG A 51 45.82 -27.85 24.64
C ARG A 51 45.87 -29.38 24.72
N GLU A 52 46.87 -29.95 25.38
CA GLU A 52 46.94 -31.40 25.64
C GLU A 52 45.85 -31.87 26.62
N LEU A 53 45.58 -31.12 27.68
CA LEU A 53 44.49 -31.41 28.63
C LEU A 53 43.12 -31.39 27.94
N LEU A 54 42.88 -30.42 27.06
CA LEU A 54 41.63 -30.32 26.29
C LEU A 54 41.55 -31.35 25.16
N ALA A 55 42.68 -31.75 24.58
CA ALA A 55 42.74 -32.82 23.57
C ALA A 55 42.35 -34.20 24.15
N LYS A 56 42.57 -34.44 25.46
CA LYS A 56 42.16 -35.67 26.15
C LYS A 56 40.64 -35.90 26.16
N PHE A 57 39.83 -34.85 26.01
CA PHE A 57 38.38 -34.98 25.87
C PHE A 57 37.95 -35.65 24.54
N GLY A 58 38.81 -35.66 23.52
CA GLY A 58 38.56 -36.33 22.24
C GLY A 58 37.18 -36.03 21.65
N TRP A 59 36.50 -37.05 21.11
CA TRP A 59 35.15 -36.95 20.54
C TRP A 59 34.07 -36.53 21.57
N LYS A 60 34.27 -36.81 22.86
CA LYS A 60 33.33 -36.42 23.94
C LYS A 60 33.24 -34.90 24.06
N GLY A 61 34.36 -34.18 23.93
CA GLY A 61 34.41 -32.72 23.97
C GLY A 61 33.61 -32.04 22.85
N TYR A 62 33.63 -32.61 21.63
CA TYR A 62 32.83 -32.11 20.50
C TYR A 62 31.33 -32.21 20.80
N ILE A 63 30.88 -33.35 21.34
CA ILE A 63 29.47 -33.59 21.66
C ILE A 63 29.03 -32.69 22.81
N THR A 64 29.82 -32.61 23.87
CA THR A 64 29.55 -31.77 25.03
C THR A 64 29.37 -30.31 24.65
N LEU A 65 30.32 -29.72 23.92
CA LEU A 65 30.24 -28.31 23.53
C LEU A 65 29.12 -28.06 22.51
N GLY A 66 28.84 -29.02 21.63
CA GLY A 66 27.69 -28.96 20.74
C GLY A 66 26.37 -28.92 21.51
N ILE A 67 26.23 -29.76 22.54
CA ILE A 67 25.03 -29.78 23.40
C ILE A 67 24.93 -28.52 24.25
N LEU A 68 26.02 -28.07 24.87
CA LEU A 68 26.02 -26.81 25.64
C LEU A 68 25.66 -25.61 24.75
N SER A 69 26.18 -25.58 23.52
CA SER A 69 25.83 -24.56 22.52
C SER A 69 24.36 -24.64 22.07
N MET A 70 23.76 -25.83 22.07
CA MET A 70 22.32 -26.00 21.87
C MET A 70 21.53 -25.49 23.09
N LEU A 71 21.94 -25.86 24.30
CA LEU A 71 21.24 -25.54 25.53
C LEU A 71 21.23 -24.04 25.82
N GLN A 72 22.33 -23.32 25.58
CA GLN A 72 22.36 -21.86 25.75
C GLN A 72 21.38 -21.12 24.83
N VAL A 73 21.08 -21.68 23.64
CA VAL A 73 20.07 -21.11 22.76
C VAL A 73 18.68 -21.36 23.34
N VAL A 74 18.41 -22.59 23.78
CA VAL A 74 17.12 -22.99 24.36
C VAL A 74 16.83 -22.22 25.66
N PHE A 75 17.84 -22.04 26.50
CA PHE A 75 17.77 -21.32 27.75
C PHE A 75 18.29 -19.90 27.58
N ALA A 76 17.40 -18.98 27.21
CA ALA A 76 17.76 -17.60 26.90
C ALA A 76 18.30 -16.78 28.09
N PHE A 77 18.63 -17.37 29.24
CA PHE A 77 19.34 -16.72 30.34
C PHE A 77 20.81 -17.16 30.45
N LEU A 78 21.22 -18.19 29.71
CA LEU A 78 22.60 -18.63 29.67
C LEU A 78 23.37 -17.78 28.65
N PRO A 79 24.47 -17.10 29.06
CA PRO A 79 25.31 -16.35 28.13
C PRO A 79 25.99 -17.30 27.14
N ALA A 80 26.13 -16.86 25.88
CA ALA A 80 26.69 -17.70 24.82
C ALA A 80 28.23 -17.67 24.77
N GLU A 81 28.81 -16.61 25.31
CA GLU A 81 30.22 -16.27 25.26
C GLU A 81 31.12 -17.30 25.96
N PRO A 82 30.79 -17.81 27.17
CA PRO A 82 31.65 -18.79 27.85
C PRO A 82 31.83 -20.08 27.04
N VAL A 83 30.75 -20.60 26.44
CA VAL A 83 30.80 -21.83 25.64
C VAL A 83 31.65 -21.60 24.37
N GLN A 84 31.50 -20.45 23.72
CA GLN A 84 32.28 -20.08 22.54
C GLN A 84 33.77 -19.92 22.87
N VAL A 85 34.12 -19.25 23.97
CA VAL A 85 35.50 -19.08 24.42
C VAL A 85 36.13 -20.44 24.76
N ILE A 86 35.44 -21.29 25.52
CA ILE A 86 35.91 -22.66 25.82
C ILE A 86 36.09 -23.47 24.54
N SER A 87 35.19 -23.31 23.56
CA SER A 87 35.30 -23.97 22.27
C SER A 87 36.53 -23.52 21.47
N GLY A 88 36.83 -22.22 21.49
CA GLY A 88 38.05 -21.66 20.90
C GLY A 88 39.31 -22.14 21.59
N LEU A 89 39.32 -22.16 22.92
CA LEU A 89 40.42 -22.68 23.73
C LEU A 89 40.69 -24.17 23.44
N SER A 90 39.64 -24.96 23.25
CA SER A 90 39.74 -26.42 23.11
C SER A 90 40.05 -26.88 21.69
N PHE A 91 39.46 -26.23 20.68
CA PHE A 91 39.44 -26.75 19.31
C PHE A 91 39.94 -25.76 18.24
N GLY A 92 40.29 -24.53 18.63
CA GLY A 92 40.69 -23.45 17.71
C GLY A 92 39.51 -22.88 16.93
N LEU A 93 39.73 -21.80 16.16
CA LEU A 93 38.67 -21.01 15.52
C LEU A 93 37.80 -21.82 14.58
N LEU A 94 38.38 -22.57 13.65
CA LEU A 94 37.61 -23.27 12.63
C LEU A 94 36.75 -24.39 13.23
N LYS A 95 37.35 -25.33 13.96
CA LYS A 95 36.63 -26.47 14.54
C LYS A 95 35.69 -26.01 15.65
N GLY A 96 36.12 -25.10 16.52
CA GLY A 96 35.30 -24.55 17.60
C GLY A 96 34.06 -23.81 17.08
N SER A 97 34.21 -23.03 16.01
CA SER A 97 33.08 -22.32 15.38
C SER A 97 32.09 -23.29 14.75
N LEU A 98 32.55 -24.36 14.09
CA LEU A 98 31.67 -25.38 13.50
C LEU A 98 30.87 -26.12 14.59
N ILE A 99 31.51 -26.47 15.71
CA ILE A 99 30.84 -27.11 16.85
C ILE A 99 29.77 -26.19 17.42
N CYS A 100 30.12 -24.94 17.71
CA CYS A 100 29.18 -23.97 18.24
C CYS A 100 28.01 -23.72 17.29
N LEU A 101 28.29 -23.56 15.99
CA LEU A 101 27.27 -23.35 14.96
C LEU A 101 26.31 -24.54 14.85
N SER A 102 26.82 -25.78 14.93
CA SER A 102 25.97 -26.98 14.90
C SER A 102 25.00 -27.02 16.08
N GLY A 103 25.48 -26.69 17.30
CA GLY A 103 24.63 -26.57 18.48
C GLY A 103 23.59 -25.47 18.36
N VAL A 104 23.97 -24.30 17.83
CA VAL A 104 23.04 -23.19 17.59
C VAL A 104 21.96 -23.56 16.58
N VAL A 105 22.31 -24.25 15.49
CA VAL A 105 21.33 -24.76 14.50
C VAL A 105 20.32 -25.68 15.18
N LEU A 106 20.79 -26.66 15.97
CA LEU A 106 19.92 -27.58 16.69
C LEU A 106 19.02 -26.85 17.70
N GLY A 107 19.56 -25.88 18.43
CA GLY A 107 18.82 -25.08 19.41
C GLY A 107 17.76 -24.21 18.74
N ASN A 108 18.09 -23.56 17.63
CA ASN A 108 17.16 -22.78 16.83
C ASN A 108 15.99 -23.63 16.33
N THR A 109 16.29 -24.84 15.84
CA THR A 109 15.28 -25.80 15.39
C THR A 109 14.37 -26.23 16.52
N LEU A 110 14.93 -26.52 17.71
CA LEU A 110 14.16 -26.90 18.88
C LEU A 110 13.24 -25.78 19.33
N ILE A 111 13.71 -24.52 19.41
CA ILE A 111 12.88 -23.36 19.72
C ILE A 111 11.74 -23.20 18.72
N TYR A 112 12.00 -23.39 17.43
CA TYR A 112 10.95 -23.32 16.40
C TYR A 112 9.85 -24.37 16.64
N ILE A 113 10.24 -25.60 16.94
CA ILE A 113 9.30 -26.70 17.25
C ILE A 113 8.52 -26.37 18.53
N LEU A 114 9.22 -25.97 19.59
CA LEU A 114 8.59 -25.59 20.86
C LEU A 114 7.58 -24.46 20.67
N TYR A 115 7.91 -23.42 19.90
CA TYR A 115 6.99 -22.34 19.59
C TYR A 115 5.75 -22.83 18.84
N ARG A 116 5.89 -23.74 17.87
CA ARG A 116 4.74 -24.32 17.15
C ARG A 116 3.85 -25.20 18.03
N ILE A 117 4.40 -25.78 19.11
CA ILE A 117 3.65 -26.60 20.08
C ILE A 117 2.96 -25.74 21.16
N TYR A 118 3.67 -24.75 21.71
CA TYR A 118 3.26 -24.00 22.90
C TYR A 118 2.66 -22.62 22.58
N GLY A 119 2.92 -22.07 21.38
CA GLY A 119 2.37 -20.79 20.90
C GLY A 119 2.66 -19.60 21.82
N ASN A 120 1.69 -18.71 21.95
CA ASN A 120 1.83 -17.43 22.67
C ASN A 120 2.18 -17.56 24.16
N LYS A 121 1.95 -18.72 24.79
CA LYS A 121 2.36 -18.96 26.20
C LYS A 121 3.87 -18.93 26.36
N LEU A 122 4.61 -19.36 25.34
CA LEU A 122 6.08 -19.26 25.32
C LEU A 122 6.49 -17.78 25.18
N THR A 123 5.76 -17.02 24.37
CA THR A 123 6.00 -15.58 24.18
C THR A 123 5.75 -14.78 25.46
N GLU A 124 4.67 -15.04 26.20
CA GLU A 124 4.36 -14.38 27.48
C GLU A 124 5.46 -14.63 28.54
N TYR A 125 5.96 -15.87 28.65
CA TYR A 125 7.04 -16.23 29.57
C TYR A 125 8.34 -15.43 29.33
N PHE A 126 8.68 -15.16 28.06
CA PHE A 126 9.89 -14.42 27.70
C PHE A 126 9.68 -12.90 27.55
N GLN A 127 8.46 -12.43 27.30
CA GLN A 127 8.14 -11.00 27.17
C GLN A 127 8.02 -10.26 28.51
N THR A 128 7.85 -10.99 29.61
CA THR A 128 7.63 -10.36 30.93
C THR A 128 8.86 -9.54 31.41
N ASN A 129 10.04 -9.69 30.78
CA ASN A 129 11.27 -8.98 31.15
C ASN A 129 12.04 -8.32 29.98
N ALA A 130 11.46 -8.22 28.78
CA ALA A 130 12.16 -7.66 27.62
C ALA A 130 11.73 -6.21 27.34
N GLU A 131 12.66 -5.25 27.47
CA GLU A 131 12.44 -3.81 27.16
C GLU A 131 12.27 -3.52 25.64
N PHE A 132 12.29 -4.53 24.77
CA PHE A 132 12.23 -4.39 23.31
C PHE A 132 10.80 -4.53 22.76
N ASP A 133 10.36 -3.58 21.94
CA ASP A 133 9.03 -3.58 21.30
C ASP A 133 9.01 -4.52 20.07
N PHE A 134 8.76 -5.79 20.36
CA PHE A 134 8.66 -6.84 19.35
C PHE A 134 7.44 -6.66 18.41
N ASP A 135 6.39 -5.96 18.83
CA ASP A 135 5.17 -5.79 18.01
C ASP A 135 5.39 -4.78 16.87
N THR A 136 6.13 -3.70 17.12
CA THR A 136 6.55 -2.78 16.07
C THR A 136 7.50 -3.46 15.07
N ALA A 137 8.41 -4.30 15.57
CA ALA A 137 9.33 -5.05 14.71
C ALA A 137 8.61 -6.05 13.80
N ARG A 138 7.59 -6.76 14.34
CA ARG A 138 6.75 -7.72 13.62
C ARG A 138 6.06 -7.11 12.40
N LYS A 139 5.71 -5.82 12.45
CA LYS A 139 4.97 -5.11 11.38
C LYS A 139 5.88 -4.56 10.26
N SER A 140 7.20 -4.75 10.36
CA SER A 140 8.17 -4.17 9.41
C SER A 140 8.40 -5.03 8.16
N ASN A 141 8.43 -4.40 6.99
CA ASN A 141 8.80 -5.05 5.72
C ASN A 141 10.28 -5.46 5.63
N LYS A 142 11.13 -5.06 6.60
CA LYS A 142 12.57 -5.33 6.63
C LYS A 142 12.99 -6.28 7.76
N ILE A 143 12.09 -7.17 8.16
CA ILE A 143 12.25 -8.00 9.35
C ILE A 143 13.52 -8.87 9.38
N ALA A 144 14.02 -9.30 8.21
CA ALA A 144 15.28 -10.02 8.11
C ALA A 144 16.49 -9.19 8.56
N LEU A 145 16.58 -7.93 8.13
CA LEU A 145 17.65 -7.02 8.56
C LEU A 145 17.58 -6.71 10.06
N ILE A 146 16.36 -6.65 10.60
CA ILE A 146 16.11 -6.40 12.02
C ILE A 146 16.69 -7.54 12.85
N ILE A 147 16.31 -8.77 12.52
CA ILE A 147 16.80 -9.98 13.20
C ILE A 147 18.32 -10.05 13.11
N PHE A 148 18.90 -9.75 11.94
CA PHE A 148 20.34 -9.68 11.77
C PHE A 148 21.00 -8.68 12.74
N ILE A 149 20.48 -7.45 12.86
CA ILE A 149 21.00 -6.44 13.80
C ILE A 149 20.90 -6.89 15.26
N LEU A 150 19.83 -7.61 15.64
CA LEU A 150 19.66 -8.08 17.02
C LEU A 150 20.79 -9.02 17.46
N TYR A 151 21.32 -9.86 16.56
CA TYR A 151 22.46 -10.74 16.87
C TYR A 151 23.77 -9.99 17.15
N PHE A 152 23.89 -8.72 16.73
CA PHE A 152 25.04 -7.87 17.04
C PHE A 152 24.90 -7.13 18.38
N LEU A 153 23.77 -7.24 19.07
CA LEU A 153 23.56 -6.59 20.36
C LEU A 153 23.99 -7.55 21.48
N PRO A 154 25.11 -7.29 22.19
CA PRO A 154 25.67 -8.22 23.17
C PRO A 154 24.83 -8.35 24.46
N ALA A 155 23.74 -7.57 24.59
CA ALA A 155 22.83 -7.61 25.73
C ALA A 155 21.58 -8.49 25.52
N ILE A 156 21.38 -9.03 24.31
CA ILE A 156 20.21 -9.86 24.00
C ILE A 156 20.64 -11.32 23.82
N PRO A 157 20.30 -12.20 24.78
CA PRO A 157 20.47 -13.64 24.64
C PRO A 157 19.91 -14.20 23.33
N TYR A 158 20.68 -15.08 22.68
CA TYR A 158 20.33 -15.65 21.37
C TYR A 158 18.96 -16.34 21.38
N GLY A 159 18.63 -17.03 22.47
CA GLY A 159 17.33 -17.67 22.65
C GLY A 159 16.15 -16.72 22.50
N MET A 160 16.27 -15.47 22.98
CA MET A 160 15.22 -14.46 22.85
C MET A 160 15.06 -14.01 21.39
N ILE A 161 16.17 -13.86 20.66
CA ILE A 161 16.16 -13.49 19.24
C ILE A 161 15.51 -14.61 18.41
N CYS A 162 15.84 -15.86 18.72
CA CYS A 162 15.30 -17.05 18.06
C CYS A 162 13.81 -17.20 18.34
N LEU A 163 13.39 -17.05 19.60
CA LEU A 163 11.99 -17.11 19.98
C LEU A 163 11.18 -15.99 19.33
N PHE A 164 11.69 -14.76 19.35
CA PHE A 164 11.07 -13.65 18.63
C PHE A 164 10.91 -13.99 17.15
N SER A 165 11.98 -14.49 16.53
CA SER A 165 11.98 -14.87 15.11
C SER A 165 10.97 -15.99 14.81
N ALA A 166 10.81 -16.97 15.71
CA ALA A 166 9.83 -18.04 15.59
C ALA A 166 8.39 -17.50 15.68
N SER A 167 8.18 -16.41 16.44
CA SER A 167 6.87 -15.75 16.60
C SER A 167 6.37 -14.97 15.37
N LEU A 168 7.18 -14.84 14.32
CA LEU A 168 6.87 -14.05 13.13
C LEU A 168 6.16 -14.83 12.02
N ASP A 169 5.66 -16.03 12.32
CA ASP A 169 5.02 -16.95 11.37
C ASP A 169 5.83 -17.22 10.08
N ILE A 170 7.15 -17.13 10.17
CA ILE A 170 8.05 -17.48 9.07
C ILE A 170 8.16 -19.00 8.89
N LYS A 171 8.24 -19.44 7.62
CA LYS A 171 8.47 -20.85 7.27
C LYS A 171 9.85 -21.30 7.76
N TYR A 172 9.96 -22.54 8.24
CA TYR A 172 11.18 -23.10 8.85
C TYR A 172 12.47 -22.87 8.02
N PRO A 173 12.52 -23.10 6.68
CA PRO A 173 13.74 -22.87 5.91
C PRO A 173 14.23 -21.42 5.99
N LYS A 174 13.30 -20.45 5.92
CA LYS A 174 13.64 -19.03 6.01
C LYS A 174 14.06 -18.65 7.44
N TYR A 175 13.40 -19.24 8.44
CA TYR A 175 13.74 -19.05 9.85
C TYR A 175 15.19 -19.48 10.14
N ILE A 176 15.54 -20.74 9.81
CA ILE A 176 16.82 -21.30 10.18
C ILE A 176 17.97 -20.62 9.44
N ILE A 177 17.79 -20.25 8.16
CA ILE A 177 18.80 -19.47 7.42
C ILE A 177 19.05 -18.13 8.11
N LEU A 178 17.99 -17.44 8.52
CA LEU A 178 18.10 -16.10 9.09
C LEU A 178 18.76 -16.10 10.47
N THR A 179 18.38 -17.03 11.35
CA THR A 179 18.94 -17.13 12.70
C THR A 179 20.38 -17.64 12.68
N THR A 180 20.68 -18.62 11.83
CA THR A 180 22.04 -19.15 11.69
C THR A 180 22.98 -18.10 11.10
N LEU A 181 22.64 -17.45 9.99
CA LEU A 181 23.49 -16.40 9.39
C LEU A 181 23.71 -15.21 10.35
N GLY A 182 22.69 -14.85 11.14
CA GLY A 182 22.82 -13.82 12.17
C GLY A 182 23.81 -14.19 13.27
N SER A 183 23.87 -15.46 13.68
CA SER A 183 24.73 -15.93 14.77
C SER A 183 26.23 -16.09 14.40
N ILE A 184 26.55 -16.29 13.11
CA ILE A 184 27.93 -16.59 12.66
C ILE A 184 28.96 -15.53 13.10
N PRO A 185 28.75 -14.21 12.88
CA PRO A 185 29.75 -13.21 13.24
C PRO A 185 30.09 -13.21 14.72
N SER A 186 29.09 -13.36 15.59
CA SER A 186 29.31 -13.34 17.04
C SER A 186 29.92 -14.65 17.54
N ILE A 187 29.60 -15.81 16.96
CA ILE A 187 30.32 -17.08 17.23
C ILE A 187 31.79 -16.96 16.86
N LEU A 188 32.10 -16.44 15.66
CA LEU A 188 33.49 -16.28 15.21
C LEU A 188 34.29 -15.36 16.14
N ILE A 189 33.67 -14.27 16.64
CA ILE A 189 34.28 -13.39 17.62
C ILE A 189 34.54 -14.14 18.93
N GLY A 190 33.54 -14.81 19.51
CA GLY A 190 33.68 -15.51 20.79
C GLY A 190 34.70 -16.64 20.76
N VAL A 191 34.70 -17.45 19.70
CA VAL A 191 35.67 -18.55 19.52
C VAL A 191 37.06 -17.99 19.21
N GLY A 192 37.16 -16.96 18.37
CA GLY A 192 38.43 -16.30 18.06
C GLY A 192 39.08 -15.66 19.29
N LEU A 193 38.29 -15.10 20.21
CA LEU A 193 38.76 -14.62 21.50
C LEU A 193 39.38 -15.73 22.35
N GLY A 194 38.76 -16.93 22.37
CA GLY A 194 39.32 -18.10 23.03
C GLY A 194 40.67 -18.53 22.44
N GLU A 195 40.79 -18.58 21.12
CA GLU A 195 42.07 -18.93 20.47
C GLU A 195 43.15 -17.86 20.67
N LEU A 196 42.78 -16.57 20.60
CA LEU A 196 43.70 -15.45 20.83
C LEU A 196 44.19 -15.39 22.28
N ALA A 197 43.38 -15.82 23.24
CA ALA A 197 43.78 -15.90 24.64
C ALA A 197 44.99 -16.83 24.83
N ILE A 198 45.06 -17.91 24.05
CA ILE A 198 46.22 -18.80 24.01
C ILE A 198 47.39 -18.14 23.29
N ALA A 199 47.15 -17.45 22.17
CA ALA A 199 48.22 -16.88 21.35
C ALA A 199 48.99 -15.72 22.03
N SER A 200 48.32 -14.86 22.81
CA SER A 200 48.83 -13.53 23.20
C SER A 200 49.21 -13.34 24.68
N GLY A 201 49.13 -14.40 25.49
CA GLY A 201 49.47 -14.37 26.92
C GLY A 201 48.34 -13.87 27.82
N TRP A 202 48.42 -14.20 29.11
CA TRP A 202 47.34 -13.96 30.08
C TRP A 202 46.98 -12.47 30.24
N ILE A 203 47.94 -11.56 30.07
CA ILE A 203 47.74 -10.10 30.15
C ILE A 203 46.85 -9.59 29.02
N VAL A 204 47.07 -10.03 27.77
CA VAL A 204 46.24 -9.63 26.62
C VAL A 204 44.84 -10.22 26.75
N SER A 205 44.74 -11.46 27.24
CA SER A 205 43.46 -12.13 27.52
C SER A 205 42.63 -11.37 28.57
N LEU A 206 43.27 -10.92 29.66
CA LEU A 206 42.65 -10.09 30.69
C LEU A 206 42.27 -8.71 30.19
N ALA A 207 43.11 -8.08 29.37
CA ALA A 207 42.80 -6.78 28.78
C ALA A 207 41.58 -6.85 27.85
N VAL A 208 41.52 -7.87 26.98
CA VAL A 208 40.39 -8.09 26.07
C VAL A 208 39.13 -8.45 26.85
N PHE A 209 39.23 -9.30 27.88
CA PHE A 209 38.11 -9.61 28.78
C PHE A 209 37.60 -8.35 29.51
N ALA A 210 38.50 -7.52 30.05
CA ALA A 210 38.14 -6.27 30.71
C ALA A 210 37.46 -5.28 29.75
N VAL A 211 37.92 -5.18 28.50
CA VAL A 211 37.28 -4.35 27.46
C VAL A 211 35.88 -4.87 27.15
N LEU A 212 35.69 -6.18 27.01
CA LEU A 212 34.38 -6.80 26.74
C LEU A 212 33.41 -6.59 27.91
N VAL A 213 33.85 -6.81 29.14
CA VAL A 213 33.05 -6.56 30.36
C VAL A 213 32.71 -5.08 30.47
N THR A 214 33.66 -4.18 30.20
CA THR A 214 33.41 -2.73 30.21
C THR A 214 32.39 -2.33 29.14
N LEU A 215 32.52 -2.86 27.92
CA LEU A 215 31.56 -2.64 26.83
C LEU A 215 30.17 -3.16 27.20
N LEU A 216 30.09 -4.37 27.77
CA LEU A 216 28.85 -4.97 28.26
C LEU A 216 28.20 -4.12 29.35
N VAL A 217 28.97 -3.67 30.34
CA VAL A 217 28.47 -2.81 31.43
C VAL A 217 27.99 -1.46 30.90
N VAL A 218 28.73 -0.84 29.97
CA VAL A 218 28.34 0.43 29.33
C VAL A 218 27.07 0.26 28.50
N LEU A 219 26.95 -0.82 27.74
CA LEU A 219 25.76 -1.12 26.94
C LEU A 219 24.56 -1.47 27.82
N PHE A 220 24.75 -2.21 28.90
CA PHE A 220 23.71 -2.55 29.86
C PHE A 220 23.20 -1.32 30.62
N LYS A 221 24.11 -0.43 31.06
CA LYS A 221 23.75 0.84 31.73
C LYS A 221 23.01 1.79 30.79
N ASN A 222 23.34 1.77 29.49
CA ASN A 222 22.69 2.61 28.47
C ASN A 222 21.59 1.88 27.67
N ARG A 223 21.16 0.68 28.12
CA ARG A 223 20.28 -0.20 27.35
C ARG A 223 18.99 0.49 26.91
N THR A 224 18.37 1.29 27.79
CA THR A 224 17.14 2.03 27.50
C THR A 224 17.31 3.04 26.36
N LYS A 225 18.42 3.80 26.34
CA LYS A 225 18.73 4.75 25.26
C LYS A 225 19.05 4.04 23.95
N VAL A 226 19.76 2.91 24.01
CA VAL A 226 20.05 2.06 22.84
C VAL A 226 18.75 1.51 22.27
N PHE A 227 17.88 0.94 23.11
CA PHE A 227 16.58 0.43 22.71
C PHE A 227 15.67 1.52 22.16
N GLN A 228 15.65 2.72 22.74
CA GLN A 228 14.90 3.85 22.19
C GLN A 228 15.39 4.24 20.78
N LYS A 229 16.70 4.31 20.55
CA LYS A 229 17.27 4.60 19.22
C LYS A 229 16.98 3.48 18.22
N VAL A 230 17.10 2.22 18.63
CA VAL A 230 16.76 1.06 17.80
C VAL A 230 15.27 1.08 17.47
N ASN A 231 14.38 1.25 18.46
CA ASN A 231 12.93 1.34 18.26
C ASN A 231 12.54 2.52 17.36
N ALA A 232 13.17 3.68 17.51
CA ALA A 232 12.95 4.83 16.62
C ALA A 232 13.40 4.53 15.18
N PHE A 233 14.59 3.95 15.00
CA PHE A 233 15.10 3.52 13.70
C PHE A 233 14.20 2.46 13.05
N MET A 234 13.70 1.53 13.86
CA MET A 234 12.79 0.44 13.49
C MET A 234 11.43 0.97 13.06
N LYS A 235 10.81 1.85 13.84
CA LYS A 235 9.55 2.51 13.51
C LYS A 235 9.66 3.30 12.21
N LYS A 236 10.78 4.01 12.02
CA LYS A 236 11.11 4.72 10.76
C LYS A 236 11.25 3.76 9.57
N ARG A 237 11.80 2.56 9.77
CA ARG A 237 11.96 1.53 8.72
C ARG A 237 10.68 0.75 8.45
N ALA A 238 9.86 0.48 9.45
CA ALA A 238 8.60 -0.24 9.36
C ALA A 238 7.54 0.56 8.60
N ASN A 239 7.50 1.88 8.83
CA ASN A 239 6.60 2.80 8.14
C ASN A 239 7.19 3.37 6.84
N ALA A 240 8.38 2.95 6.41
CA ALA A 240 9.01 3.50 5.22
C ALA A 240 8.20 3.16 3.96
N VAL A 241 7.60 4.18 3.33
CA VAL A 241 6.96 4.06 2.02
C VAL A 241 7.97 4.42 0.93
N HIS A 242 7.84 3.79 -0.24
CA HIS A 242 8.71 4.07 -1.38
C HIS A 242 8.43 5.47 -1.94
N LYS A 243 9.33 6.42 -1.67
CA LYS A 243 9.23 7.77 -2.25
C LYS A 243 9.63 7.78 -3.73
N PRO A 244 8.85 8.42 -4.62
CA PRO A 244 9.16 8.53 -6.05
C PRO A 244 10.56 9.10 -6.29
N ASN A 245 11.43 8.48 -7.09
CA ASN A 245 12.78 9.04 -7.30
C ASN A 245 12.71 10.48 -7.90
N PRO A 246 13.40 11.47 -7.32
CA PRO A 246 13.23 12.87 -7.72
C PRO A 246 13.72 13.16 -9.15
N VAL A 247 14.77 12.46 -9.60
CA VAL A 247 15.35 12.60 -10.93
C VAL A 247 14.42 11.96 -11.95
N ALA A 248 14.01 10.72 -11.72
CA ALA A 248 13.09 10.02 -12.62
C ALA A 248 11.73 10.75 -12.74
N LEU A 249 11.18 11.22 -11.61
CA LEU A 249 9.95 12.01 -11.59
C LEU A 249 10.12 13.31 -12.37
N TRP A 250 11.27 13.98 -12.27
CA TRP A 250 11.56 15.16 -13.07
C TRP A 250 11.63 14.87 -14.58
N PHE A 251 12.36 13.84 -15.00
CA PHE A 251 12.45 13.48 -16.42
C PHE A 251 11.07 13.15 -16.99
N ILE A 252 10.30 12.28 -16.33
CA ILE A 252 8.97 11.87 -16.79
C ILE A 252 8.04 13.10 -16.91
N LEU A 253 7.99 13.94 -15.89
CA LEU A 253 7.16 15.14 -15.91
C LEU A 253 7.67 16.21 -16.89
N PHE A 254 8.97 16.25 -17.17
CA PHE A 254 9.54 17.11 -18.20
C PHE A 254 9.04 16.69 -19.59
N PHE A 255 9.13 15.40 -19.94
CA PHE A 255 8.62 14.90 -21.22
C PHE A 255 7.11 15.11 -21.36
N VAL A 256 6.35 14.76 -20.32
CA VAL A 256 4.90 14.99 -20.30
C VAL A 256 4.60 16.48 -20.42
N SER A 257 5.25 17.34 -19.64
CA SER A 257 5.04 18.79 -19.72
C SER A 257 5.48 19.38 -21.07
N PHE A 258 6.50 18.83 -21.72
CA PHE A 258 6.95 19.29 -23.03
C PHE A 258 5.87 19.03 -24.09
N ILE A 259 5.35 17.80 -24.15
CA ILE A 259 4.25 17.43 -25.04
C ILE A 259 3.03 18.35 -24.82
N HIS A 260 2.64 18.55 -23.56
CA HIS A 260 1.47 19.38 -23.24
C HIS A 260 1.72 20.87 -23.48
N LYS A 261 2.92 21.41 -23.21
CA LYS A 261 3.24 22.84 -23.43
C LYS A 261 3.07 23.28 -24.88
N THR A 262 3.30 22.39 -25.84
CA THR A 262 3.09 22.70 -27.27
C THR A 262 1.60 22.89 -27.63
N LYS A 263 0.70 22.37 -26.80
CA LYS A 263 -0.75 22.36 -27.04
C LYS A 263 -1.54 23.22 -26.06
N VAL A 264 -1.11 23.33 -24.81
CA VAL A 264 -1.89 23.89 -23.70
C VAL A 264 -1.04 24.89 -22.91
N LYS A 265 -1.57 26.10 -22.72
CA LYS A 265 -0.97 27.12 -21.84
C LYS A 265 -1.34 26.80 -20.40
N PHE A 266 -0.36 26.77 -19.51
CA PHE A 266 -0.57 26.47 -18.09
C PHE A 266 -0.14 27.64 -17.22
N ARG A 267 -1.02 28.06 -16.31
CA ARG A 267 -0.76 29.12 -15.32
C ARG A 267 -0.98 28.56 -13.91
N LEU A 268 -0.09 28.90 -12.99
CA LEU A 268 -0.20 28.49 -11.58
C LEU A 268 -0.28 29.74 -10.70
N LYS A 269 -1.34 29.85 -9.92
CA LYS A 269 -1.46 30.79 -8.81
C LYS A 269 -1.21 30.03 -7.50
N ASN A 270 -0.04 30.25 -6.89
CA ASN A 270 0.31 29.63 -5.61
C ASN A 270 -0.03 30.57 -4.45
N GLN A 271 -1.14 30.30 -3.76
CA GLN A 271 -1.56 31.01 -2.55
C GLN A 271 -1.12 30.29 -1.26
N ALA A 272 -0.76 29.01 -1.34
CA ALA A 272 -0.36 28.20 -0.18
C ALA A 272 1.11 28.35 0.23
N GLY A 273 1.95 28.91 -0.64
CA GLY A 273 3.39 28.99 -0.39
C GLY A 273 4.05 27.60 -0.36
N LYS A 274 4.71 27.25 0.75
CA LYS A 274 5.39 25.96 0.95
C LYS A 274 4.47 24.99 1.68
N LEU A 275 4.32 23.79 1.14
CA LEU A 275 3.45 22.77 1.71
C LEU A 275 4.18 21.98 2.83
N PRO A 276 3.55 21.79 4.00
CA PRO A 276 4.07 20.93 5.06
C PRO A 276 3.92 19.45 4.70
N SER A 277 4.66 18.60 5.39
CA SER A 277 4.55 17.14 5.30
C SER A 277 4.57 16.56 6.72
N PRO A 278 3.63 15.67 7.09
CA PRO A 278 2.55 15.10 6.27
C PRO A 278 1.44 16.11 5.94
N SER A 279 0.76 15.91 4.83
CA SER A 279 -0.41 16.70 4.40
C SER A 279 -1.26 15.94 3.38
N ILE A 280 -2.51 16.35 3.25
CA ILE A 280 -3.43 15.88 2.20
C ILE A 280 -3.62 17.01 1.19
N VAL A 281 -3.41 16.73 -0.09
CA VAL A 281 -3.68 17.66 -1.18
C VAL A 281 -4.82 17.11 -2.03
N LEU A 282 -5.94 17.84 -2.07
CA LEU A 282 -7.11 17.50 -2.88
C LEU A 282 -7.05 18.28 -4.19
N LEU A 283 -7.38 17.65 -5.30
CA LEU A 283 -7.35 18.29 -6.61
C LEU A 283 -8.69 18.11 -7.32
N SER A 284 -9.19 19.16 -7.98
CA SER A 284 -10.36 19.01 -8.87
C SER A 284 -9.98 18.16 -10.09
N HIS A 285 -10.99 17.56 -10.76
CA HIS A 285 -10.75 16.61 -11.83
C HIS A 285 -11.69 16.77 -13.04
N GLY A 286 -11.49 17.87 -13.78
CA GLY A 286 -12.22 18.13 -15.01
C GLY A 286 -11.65 17.43 -16.23
N SER A 287 -10.37 17.06 -16.21
CA SER A 287 -9.65 16.66 -17.40
C SER A 287 -8.56 15.63 -17.14
N PHE A 288 -8.31 14.78 -18.13
CA PHE A 288 -7.28 13.76 -17.99
C PHE A 288 -5.87 14.35 -17.86
N ILE A 289 -5.65 15.57 -18.38
CA ILE A 289 -4.35 16.26 -18.28
C ILE A 289 -4.05 16.77 -16.87
N ASP A 290 -5.04 16.83 -15.97
CA ASP A 290 -4.90 17.35 -14.61
C ASP A 290 -3.85 16.55 -13.82
N PHE A 291 -3.72 15.24 -14.07
CA PHE A 291 -2.68 14.40 -13.46
C PHE A 291 -1.26 14.88 -13.80
N SER A 292 -1.06 15.37 -15.02
CA SER A 292 0.25 15.90 -15.44
C SER A 292 0.59 17.21 -14.70
N TYR A 293 -0.41 18.06 -14.49
CA TYR A 293 -0.24 19.32 -13.78
C TYR A 293 -0.12 19.11 -12.27
N CYS A 294 -0.84 18.15 -11.70
CA CYS A 294 -0.63 17.67 -10.33
C CYS A 294 0.84 17.30 -10.11
N GLY A 295 1.37 16.43 -10.97
CA GLY A 295 2.77 16.04 -10.93
C GLY A 295 3.70 17.25 -11.02
N LYS A 296 3.44 18.19 -11.93
CA LYS A 296 4.25 19.41 -12.12
C LYS A 296 4.24 20.35 -10.90
N ILE A 297 3.07 20.58 -10.30
CA ILE A 297 2.87 21.48 -9.15
C ILE A 297 3.53 20.87 -7.90
N LEU A 298 3.29 19.58 -7.66
CA LEU A 298 3.67 18.91 -6.42
C LEU A 298 5.02 18.18 -6.50
N ARG A 299 5.70 18.19 -7.65
CA ARG A 299 6.94 17.42 -7.90
C ARG A 299 7.99 17.55 -6.79
N LYS A 300 8.17 18.75 -6.25
CA LYS A 300 9.17 19.03 -5.20
C LYS A 300 8.88 18.27 -3.89
N TYR A 301 7.62 17.96 -3.64
CA TYR A 301 7.16 17.24 -2.44
C TYR A 301 7.07 15.72 -2.65
N ARG A 302 7.22 15.24 -3.90
CA ARG A 302 7.21 13.81 -4.27
C ARG A 302 5.96 13.09 -3.71
N PRO A 303 4.75 13.56 -4.04
CA PRO A 303 3.52 13.08 -3.41
C PRO A 303 3.25 11.62 -3.78
N HIS A 304 2.55 10.93 -2.89
CA HIS A 304 1.86 9.69 -3.21
C HIS A 304 0.49 10.01 -3.81
N VAL A 305 0.22 9.52 -5.02
CA VAL A 305 -1.01 9.86 -5.76
C VAL A 305 -1.95 8.66 -5.80
N ILE A 306 -3.24 8.88 -5.58
CA ILE A 306 -4.25 7.82 -5.79
C ILE A 306 -4.57 7.71 -7.29
N SER A 307 -4.59 6.49 -7.83
CA SER A 307 -4.90 6.24 -9.25
C SER A 307 -5.82 5.04 -9.42
N ALA A 308 -6.64 5.05 -10.47
CA ALA A 308 -7.59 3.98 -10.76
C ALA A 308 -6.88 2.63 -10.89
N ARG A 309 -7.45 1.59 -10.25
CA ARG A 309 -6.90 0.23 -10.23
C ARG A 309 -6.73 -0.36 -11.63
N LEU A 310 -7.56 0.08 -12.59
CA LEU A 310 -7.48 -0.28 -14.00
C LEU A 310 -6.06 -0.24 -14.57
N TYR A 311 -5.32 0.86 -14.32
CA TYR A 311 -3.97 1.04 -14.86
C TYR A 311 -2.93 0.07 -14.32
N PHE A 312 -3.24 -0.60 -13.19
CA PHE A 312 -2.34 -1.55 -12.55
C PHE A 312 -2.51 -2.98 -13.06
N TYR A 313 -3.56 -3.27 -13.86
CA TYR A 313 -3.66 -4.55 -14.57
C TYR A 313 -2.57 -4.70 -15.61
N HIS A 314 -2.25 -3.63 -16.35
CA HIS A 314 -1.12 -3.65 -17.28
C HIS A 314 0.21 -3.67 -16.50
N LYS A 315 0.98 -4.75 -16.61
CA LYS A 315 2.15 -5.03 -15.75
C LYS A 315 3.24 -3.96 -15.81
N LYS A 316 3.61 -3.48 -17.01
CA LYS A 316 4.65 -2.43 -17.16
C LYS A 316 4.18 -1.09 -16.59
N LEU A 317 3.00 -0.63 -17.00
CA LEU A 317 2.38 0.59 -16.51
C LEU A 317 2.17 0.56 -14.99
N GLY A 318 1.61 -0.51 -14.44
CA GLY A 318 1.41 -0.68 -13.00
C GLY A 318 2.72 -0.67 -12.20
N LYS A 319 3.80 -1.27 -12.72
CA LYS A 319 5.13 -1.16 -12.09
C LYS A 319 5.66 0.28 -12.10
N LEU A 320 5.52 0.97 -13.22
CA LEU A 320 5.92 2.38 -13.35
C LEU A 320 5.14 3.27 -12.38
N LEU A 321 3.82 3.12 -12.31
CA LEU A 321 2.97 3.88 -11.40
C LEU A 321 3.33 3.63 -9.93
N ARG A 322 3.58 2.39 -9.52
CA ARG A 322 4.06 2.08 -8.16
C ARG A 322 5.42 2.69 -7.86
N TYR A 323 6.33 2.68 -8.84
CA TYR A 323 7.64 3.34 -8.73
C TYR A 323 7.51 4.88 -8.59
N LEU A 324 6.48 5.46 -9.22
CA LEU A 324 6.11 6.87 -9.05
C LEU A 324 5.26 7.14 -7.80
N GLY A 325 5.15 6.18 -6.88
CA GLY A 325 4.44 6.34 -5.61
C GLY A 325 2.92 6.27 -5.70
N ALA A 326 2.36 5.83 -6.83
CA ALA A 326 0.92 5.74 -7.02
C ALA A 326 0.30 4.58 -6.23
N ILE A 327 -0.88 4.82 -5.66
CA ILE A 327 -1.65 3.86 -4.87
C ILE A 327 -2.90 3.46 -5.67
N PRO A 328 -3.10 2.17 -6.00
CA PRO A 328 -4.28 1.71 -6.72
C PRO A 328 -5.54 1.89 -5.87
N LYS A 329 -6.63 2.36 -6.48
CA LYS A 329 -7.96 2.47 -5.88
C LYS A 329 -9.02 1.86 -6.78
N SER A 330 -9.86 1.00 -6.22
CA SER A 330 -11.16 0.66 -6.82
C SER A 330 -12.11 1.84 -6.68
N MET A 331 -12.60 2.36 -7.80
CA MET A 331 -13.40 3.58 -7.82
C MET A 331 -14.82 3.28 -7.34
N PHE A 332 -15.36 4.16 -6.49
CA PHE A 332 -16.68 4.01 -5.88
C PHE A 332 -16.97 2.71 -5.11
N ALA A 333 -15.94 1.93 -4.79
CA ALA A 333 -16.03 0.70 -3.99
C ALA A 333 -15.20 0.80 -2.70
N THR A 334 -15.58 -0.03 -1.72
CA THR A 334 -14.82 -0.18 -0.47
C THR A 334 -13.49 -0.88 -0.73
N ASP A 335 -12.38 -0.18 -0.49
CA ASP A 335 -11.02 -0.66 -0.76
C ASP A 335 -10.13 -0.49 0.48
N ILE A 336 -10.19 -1.48 1.39
CA ILE A 336 -9.46 -1.47 2.67
C ILE A 336 -7.94 -1.43 2.44
N GLU A 337 -7.44 -2.05 1.37
CA GLU A 337 -6.00 -2.05 1.06
C GLU A 337 -5.52 -0.66 0.65
N ASN A 338 -6.32 0.06 -0.15
CA ASN A 338 -6.05 1.45 -0.50
C ASN A 338 -6.02 2.33 0.76
N VAL A 339 -7.03 2.22 1.63
CA VAL A 339 -7.10 2.99 2.89
C VAL A 339 -5.88 2.71 3.77
N LYS A 340 -5.52 1.44 3.99
CA LYS A 340 -4.31 1.06 4.74
C LYS A 340 -3.03 1.64 4.12
N SER A 341 -2.96 1.73 2.80
CA SER A 341 -1.80 2.31 2.12
C SER A 341 -1.72 3.83 2.30
N CYS A 342 -2.86 4.53 2.23
CA CYS A 342 -2.95 5.96 2.52
C CYS A 342 -2.56 6.28 3.98
N VAL A 343 -3.07 5.51 4.94
CA VAL A 343 -2.71 5.65 6.36
C VAL A 343 -1.21 5.43 6.57
N ARG A 344 -0.61 4.43 5.90
CA ARG A 344 0.84 4.20 5.98
C ARG A 344 1.65 5.38 5.43
N VAL A 345 1.22 6.00 4.33
CA VAL A 345 1.86 7.20 3.77
C VAL A 345 1.83 8.36 4.77
N LEU A 346 0.66 8.67 5.32
CA LEU A 346 0.52 9.78 6.25
C LEU A 346 1.31 9.53 7.56
N ASN A 347 1.26 8.30 8.09
CA ASN A 347 2.06 7.90 9.26
C ASN A 347 3.58 7.89 9.01
N ALA A 348 4.02 7.81 7.74
CA ALA A 348 5.42 7.95 7.37
C ALA A 348 5.88 9.42 7.35
N GLY A 349 4.96 10.37 7.54
CA GLY A 349 5.22 11.81 7.45
C GLY A 349 5.18 12.35 6.02
N ASP A 350 4.57 11.63 5.08
CA ASP A 350 4.56 11.94 3.66
C ASP A 350 3.26 12.59 3.17
N MET A 351 3.32 13.19 1.98
CA MET A 351 2.20 13.86 1.33
C MET A 351 1.36 12.88 0.53
N LEU A 352 0.04 12.93 0.73
CA LEU A 352 -0.96 12.21 -0.04
C LEU A 352 -1.72 13.19 -0.94
N ALA A 353 -1.69 12.96 -2.25
CA ALA A 353 -2.44 13.73 -3.24
C ALA A 353 -3.54 12.88 -3.86
N MET A 354 -4.75 13.42 -3.98
CA MET A 354 -5.87 12.70 -4.60
C MET A 354 -6.85 13.63 -5.31
N MET A 355 -7.51 13.07 -6.32
CA MET A 355 -8.64 13.68 -7.03
C MET A 355 -9.92 13.04 -6.50
N PRO A 356 -10.59 13.66 -5.52
CA PRO A 356 -11.62 12.98 -4.74
C PRO A 356 -12.94 12.77 -5.51
N GLU A 357 -13.18 13.51 -6.60
CA GLU A 357 -14.32 13.28 -7.51
C GLU A 357 -14.29 11.86 -8.11
N ALA A 358 -13.10 11.25 -8.19
CA ALA A 358 -12.91 9.86 -8.62
C ALA A 358 -13.44 9.56 -10.05
N ARG A 359 -13.73 10.59 -10.82
CA ARG A 359 -14.15 10.53 -12.22
C ARG A 359 -13.74 11.82 -12.93
N LEU A 360 -13.69 11.77 -14.24
CA LEU A 360 -13.63 12.97 -15.07
C LEU A 360 -15.02 13.58 -15.17
N SER A 361 -15.10 14.90 -15.08
CA SER A 361 -16.34 15.61 -15.31
C SER A 361 -16.94 15.34 -16.69
N THR A 362 -18.25 15.14 -16.71
CA THR A 362 -19.00 14.90 -17.94
C THR A 362 -19.14 16.18 -18.77
N VAL A 363 -19.39 17.32 -18.11
CA VAL A 363 -19.74 18.60 -18.76
C VAL A 363 -18.88 19.80 -18.29
N GLY A 364 -17.70 19.55 -17.72
CA GLY A 364 -16.81 20.64 -17.32
C GLY A 364 -17.26 21.39 -16.06
N LYS A 365 -18.06 20.73 -15.22
CA LYS A 365 -18.49 21.20 -13.90
C LYS A 365 -18.10 20.19 -12.84
N TYR A 366 -17.85 20.68 -11.63
CA TYR A 366 -17.62 19.84 -10.46
C TYR A 366 -18.83 18.93 -10.16
N GLU A 367 -18.60 17.63 -9.95
CA GLU A 367 -19.70 16.64 -9.77
C GLU A 367 -19.74 16.01 -8.37
N GLY A 368 -19.12 16.63 -7.36
CA GLY A 368 -19.15 16.19 -5.96
C GLY A 368 -18.26 14.98 -5.64
N ILE A 369 -18.17 14.66 -4.35
CA ILE A 369 -17.31 13.59 -3.82
C ILE A 369 -18.17 12.60 -3.00
N GLN A 370 -17.73 11.34 -2.91
CA GLN A 370 -18.36 10.37 -2.02
C GLN A 370 -18.21 10.70 -0.53
N ASP A 371 -19.29 10.53 0.23
CA ASP A 371 -19.36 10.74 1.69
C ASP A 371 -18.24 10.07 2.49
N SER A 372 -17.82 8.87 2.08
CA SER A 372 -16.72 8.14 2.71
C SER A 372 -15.38 8.87 2.63
N THR A 373 -15.16 9.67 1.59
CA THR A 373 -13.90 10.41 1.38
C THR A 373 -13.78 11.57 2.36
N TYR A 374 -14.85 12.32 2.63
CA TYR A 374 -14.83 13.37 3.66
C TYR A 374 -14.58 12.79 5.05
N LYS A 375 -15.26 11.69 5.40
CA LYS A 375 -15.05 10.97 6.67
C LYS A 375 -13.61 10.48 6.80
N PHE A 376 -12.99 10.02 5.70
CA PHE A 376 -11.57 9.67 5.67
C PHE A 376 -10.68 10.88 5.96
N ILE A 377 -10.89 12.01 5.27
CA ILE A 377 -10.11 13.24 5.45
C ILE A 377 -10.19 13.73 6.90
N GLN A 378 -11.41 13.82 7.47
CA GLN A 378 -11.63 14.24 8.85
C GLN A 378 -10.91 13.33 9.85
N ARG A 379 -11.00 12.00 9.65
CA ARG A 379 -10.36 11.02 10.53
C ARG A 379 -8.83 11.08 10.49
N MET A 380 -8.23 11.48 9.36
CA MET A 380 -6.77 11.59 9.26
C MET A 380 -6.23 12.77 10.06
N ALA A 381 -7.03 13.81 10.33
CA ALA A 381 -6.61 14.99 11.10
C ALA A 381 -5.27 15.57 10.61
N MET A 382 -5.12 15.70 9.29
CA MET A 382 -3.92 16.24 8.61
C MET A 382 -4.24 17.61 8.03
N PRO A 383 -3.25 18.50 7.86
CA PRO A 383 -3.50 19.75 7.14
C PRO A 383 -3.91 19.45 5.69
N VAL A 384 -4.95 20.15 5.23
CA VAL A 384 -5.58 19.97 3.91
C VAL A 384 -5.31 21.18 3.03
N TYR A 385 -4.84 20.90 1.82
CA TYR A 385 -4.64 21.89 0.76
C TYR A 385 -5.44 21.49 -0.47
N THR A 386 -5.76 22.46 -1.31
CA THR A 386 -6.48 22.22 -2.55
C THR A 386 -5.71 22.73 -3.76
N VAL A 387 -5.88 22.04 -4.89
CA VAL A 387 -5.52 22.54 -6.21
C VAL A 387 -6.79 22.53 -7.05
N ARG A 388 -7.34 23.70 -7.32
CA ARG A 388 -8.43 23.84 -8.28
C ARG A 388 -7.86 24.06 -9.68
N PHE A 389 -8.29 23.25 -10.63
CA PHE A 389 -8.06 23.45 -12.05
C PHE A 389 -9.29 24.09 -12.70
N ASP A 390 -9.05 25.13 -13.47
CA ASP A 390 -10.05 25.82 -14.28
C ASP A 390 -9.59 25.84 -15.76
N GLY A 391 -10.51 25.62 -16.70
CA GLY A 391 -10.29 25.56 -18.16
C GLY A 391 -9.73 24.23 -18.68
N GLY A 392 -9.37 23.30 -17.78
CA GLY A 392 -8.82 21.98 -18.09
C GLY A 392 -9.73 21.13 -18.96
N TYR A 393 -11.05 21.22 -18.75
CA TYR A 393 -12.03 20.39 -19.43
C TYR A 393 -11.99 20.61 -20.94
N PHE A 394 -12.03 21.86 -21.40
CA PHE A 394 -12.00 22.17 -22.83
C PHE A 394 -10.66 21.85 -23.52
N ALA A 395 -9.57 21.75 -22.75
CA ALA A 395 -8.27 21.35 -23.27
C ALA A 395 -8.19 19.85 -23.55
N ASN A 396 -8.91 19.00 -22.81
CA ASN A 396 -8.94 17.56 -23.05
C ASN A 396 -10.22 16.91 -22.48
N PRO A 397 -11.38 17.16 -23.11
CA PRO A 397 -12.65 16.71 -22.58
C PRO A 397 -12.77 15.20 -22.69
N LYS A 398 -13.50 14.59 -21.73
CA LYS A 398 -13.72 13.14 -21.64
C LYS A 398 -14.25 12.50 -22.94
N TRP A 399 -15.11 13.21 -23.66
CA TRP A 399 -15.73 12.77 -24.90
C TRP A 399 -14.91 13.07 -26.15
N GLY A 400 -13.81 13.83 -26.02
CA GLY A 400 -13.00 14.23 -27.15
C GLY A 400 -11.99 13.17 -27.58
N ASP A 401 -11.46 13.33 -28.80
CA ASP A 401 -10.40 12.49 -29.37
C ASP A 401 -8.97 12.86 -28.91
N GLY A 402 -8.84 13.43 -27.70
CA GLY A 402 -7.58 13.78 -27.06
C GLY A 402 -7.31 15.29 -26.90
N VAL A 403 -6.06 15.61 -26.52
CA VAL A 403 -5.64 16.96 -26.08
C VAL A 403 -5.72 17.96 -27.23
N ARG A 404 -6.46 19.05 -27.01
CA ARG A 404 -6.79 20.10 -27.96
C ARG A 404 -5.78 21.26 -27.87
N LYS A 405 -5.26 21.66 -29.04
CA LYS A 405 -4.33 22.80 -29.16
C LYS A 405 -5.06 24.12 -28.88
N GLY A 406 -4.40 25.02 -28.16
CA GLY A 406 -4.94 26.32 -27.76
C GLY A 406 -5.67 26.30 -26.42
N GLY A 407 -5.74 25.15 -25.74
CA GLY A 407 -6.30 25.06 -24.39
C GLY A 407 -5.51 25.91 -23.39
N VAL A 408 -6.20 26.39 -22.37
CA VAL A 408 -5.62 27.14 -21.26
C VAL A 408 -6.07 26.48 -19.98
N VAL A 409 -5.13 26.20 -19.08
CA VAL A 409 -5.39 25.63 -17.76
C VAL A 409 -4.82 26.55 -16.71
N GLU A 410 -5.68 27.01 -15.82
CA GLU A 410 -5.32 27.79 -14.65
C GLU A 410 -5.43 26.88 -13.43
N ALA A 411 -4.36 26.78 -12.65
CA ALA A 411 -4.35 26.03 -11.41
C ALA A 411 -4.17 27.00 -10.23
N THR A 412 -5.02 26.87 -9.21
CA THR A 412 -4.92 27.65 -7.97
C THR A 412 -4.62 26.70 -6.81
N LEU A 413 -3.43 26.84 -6.22
CA LEU A 413 -3.00 26.06 -5.04
C LEU A 413 -3.25 26.90 -3.78
N SER A 414 -4.10 26.41 -2.88
CA SER A 414 -4.55 27.15 -1.70
C SER A 414 -4.50 26.28 -0.42
N PRO A 415 -4.23 26.89 0.76
CA PRO A 415 -4.50 26.22 2.03
C PRO A 415 -6.02 26.13 2.22
N LEU A 416 -6.49 25.04 2.83
CA LEU A 416 -7.91 24.88 3.14
C LEU A 416 -8.15 24.77 4.65
N PHE A 417 -7.56 23.76 5.29
CA PHE A 417 -7.71 23.53 6.72
C PHE A 417 -6.37 23.15 7.36
N SER A 418 -6.12 23.63 8.57
CA SER A 418 -5.08 23.13 9.46
C SER A 418 -5.48 21.77 10.06
N ALA A 419 -4.50 21.05 10.62
CA ALA A 419 -4.77 19.76 11.26
C ALA A 419 -5.77 19.85 12.43
N GLU A 420 -5.69 20.91 13.23
CA GLU A 420 -6.58 21.14 14.37
C GLU A 420 -8.00 21.49 13.94
N GLU A 421 -8.15 22.30 12.88
CA GLU A 421 -9.46 22.59 12.29
C GLU A 421 -10.12 21.31 11.78
N VAL A 422 -9.41 20.47 11.02
CA VAL A 422 -9.96 19.19 10.50
C VAL A 422 -10.47 18.29 11.62
N LYS A 423 -9.81 18.29 12.78
CA LYS A 423 -10.16 17.46 13.92
C LYS A 423 -11.44 17.93 14.64
N THR A 424 -11.72 19.23 14.60
CA THR A 424 -12.76 19.87 15.43
C THR A 424 -13.98 20.32 14.63
N ILE A 425 -13.80 20.65 13.36
CA ILE A 425 -14.86 21.14 12.49
C ILE A 425 -15.97 20.08 12.31
N PRO A 426 -17.26 20.46 12.37
CA PRO A 426 -18.36 19.56 12.03
C PRO A 426 -18.22 18.99 10.61
N LEU A 427 -18.61 17.72 10.41
CA LEU A 427 -18.43 17.03 9.13
C LEU A 427 -19.11 17.77 7.95
N GLU A 428 -20.29 18.36 8.17
CA GLU A 428 -21.01 19.10 7.11
C GLU A 428 -20.30 20.40 6.72
N GLN A 429 -19.68 21.11 7.67
CA GLN A 429 -18.87 22.30 7.35
C GLN A 429 -17.57 21.91 6.63
N LEU A 430 -16.96 20.77 6.99
CA LEU A 430 -15.81 20.23 6.27
C LEU A 430 -16.16 19.85 4.83
N LYS A 431 -17.32 19.20 4.63
CA LYS A 431 -17.85 18.87 3.30
C LYS A 431 -18.02 20.14 2.46
N GLN A 432 -18.78 21.10 2.97
CA GLN A 432 -19.04 22.37 2.27
C GLN A 432 -17.75 23.13 1.96
N GLY A 433 -16.79 23.18 2.89
CA GLY A 433 -15.51 23.85 2.67
C GLY A 433 -14.67 23.19 1.58
N ILE A 434 -14.61 21.84 1.56
CA ILE A 434 -13.91 21.09 0.49
C ILE A 434 -14.60 21.31 -0.86
N ASP A 435 -15.93 21.24 -0.90
CA ASP A 435 -16.71 21.37 -2.12
C ASP A 435 -16.54 22.76 -2.71
N ASN A 436 -16.69 23.81 -1.91
CA ASN A 436 -16.48 25.19 -2.35
C ASN A 436 -15.06 25.43 -2.86
N ALA A 437 -14.05 24.80 -2.24
CA ALA A 437 -12.65 24.96 -2.63
C ALA A 437 -12.28 24.21 -3.92
N LEU A 438 -12.99 23.12 -4.23
CA LEU A 438 -12.77 22.31 -5.43
C LEU A 438 -13.74 22.64 -6.57
N ALA A 439 -14.86 23.31 -6.28
CA ALA A 439 -15.88 23.65 -7.25
C ALA A 439 -15.32 24.51 -8.37
N TYR A 440 -15.56 24.07 -9.60
CA TYR A 440 -15.24 24.76 -10.84
C TYR A 440 -16.41 24.61 -11.83
N ASP A 441 -16.53 25.60 -12.69
CA ASP A 441 -17.42 25.60 -13.85
C ASP A 441 -16.63 26.21 -15.01
N ASP A 442 -16.17 25.34 -15.92
CA ASP A 442 -15.31 25.78 -17.02
C ASP A 442 -16.05 26.66 -18.03
N PHE A 443 -17.39 26.56 -18.12
CA PHE A 443 -18.19 27.48 -18.94
C PHE A 443 -18.19 28.89 -18.33
N ALA A 444 -18.51 29.02 -17.03
CA ALA A 444 -18.46 30.31 -16.34
C ALA A 444 -17.03 30.91 -16.32
N TRP A 445 -16.02 30.05 -16.16
CA TRP A 445 -14.61 30.46 -16.27
C TRP A 445 -14.28 30.99 -17.66
N LEU A 446 -14.83 30.38 -18.73
CA LEU A 446 -14.62 30.83 -20.10
C LEU A 446 -15.33 32.15 -20.39
N GLU A 447 -16.51 32.40 -19.84
CA GLU A 447 -17.25 33.68 -19.98
C GLU A 447 -16.42 34.87 -19.49
N THR A 448 -15.75 34.71 -18.34
CA THR A 448 -14.91 35.74 -17.73
C THR A 448 -13.56 35.95 -18.46
N ARG A 449 -13.30 35.21 -19.55
CA ARG A 449 -12.05 35.25 -20.35
C ARG A 449 -12.36 35.42 -21.85
N PRO A 450 -12.85 36.60 -22.28
CA PRO A 450 -13.27 36.85 -23.67
C PRO A 450 -12.12 36.69 -24.70
N GLU A 451 -10.87 36.75 -24.27
CA GLU A 451 -9.69 36.54 -25.10
C GLU A 451 -9.45 35.07 -25.50
N ILE A 452 -9.99 34.10 -24.75
CA ILE A 452 -9.77 32.68 -25.00
C ILE A 452 -10.70 32.19 -26.11
N LYS A 453 -10.11 31.73 -27.22
CA LYS A 453 -10.82 31.18 -28.39
C LYS A 453 -10.13 29.92 -28.89
N TYR A 454 -10.92 28.89 -29.21
CA TYR A 454 -10.43 27.59 -29.68
C TYR A 454 -10.46 27.52 -31.21
N LYS A 455 -9.30 27.38 -31.85
CA LYS A 455 -9.16 27.44 -33.32
C LYS A 455 -9.35 26.09 -34.05
N ARG A 456 -9.82 25.05 -33.36
CA ARG A 456 -9.94 23.70 -33.94
C ARG A 456 -11.21 23.59 -34.80
N LYS A 457 -11.13 22.83 -35.90
CA LYS A 457 -12.29 22.56 -36.76
C LYS A 457 -13.16 21.39 -36.29
N THR A 458 -12.76 20.66 -35.27
CA THR A 458 -13.45 19.45 -34.77
C THR A 458 -13.87 19.59 -33.31
N LEU A 459 -14.47 20.73 -32.95
CA LEU A 459 -14.84 21.02 -31.56
C LEU A 459 -15.98 20.14 -31.06
N ALA A 460 -16.90 19.73 -31.94
CA ALA A 460 -18.04 18.91 -31.57
C ALA A 460 -17.72 17.41 -31.57
N LYS A 461 -16.64 16.99 -32.24
CA LYS A 461 -16.29 15.57 -32.41
C LYS A 461 -16.30 14.81 -31.06
N GLY A 462 -17.20 13.84 -30.95
CA GLY A 462 -17.40 12.98 -29.78
C GLY A 462 -18.50 13.42 -28.83
N LEU A 463 -19.11 14.61 -29.01
CA LEU A 463 -20.23 15.08 -28.17
C LEU A 463 -21.44 14.15 -28.20
N GLU A 464 -21.66 13.41 -29.29
CA GLU A 464 -22.72 12.40 -29.38
C GLU A 464 -22.55 11.25 -28.37
N ASN A 465 -21.38 11.13 -27.74
CA ASN A 465 -21.11 10.14 -26.69
C ASN A 465 -21.48 10.63 -25.28
N ILE A 466 -21.86 11.90 -25.13
CA ILE A 466 -22.39 12.46 -23.88
C ILE A 466 -23.80 13.07 -24.06
N LEU A 467 -24.20 13.38 -25.28
CA LEU A 467 -25.54 13.82 -25.63
C LEU A 467 -26.26 12.68 -26.35
N TYR A 468 -27.22 12.05 -25.66
CA TYR A 468 -27.91 10.86 -26.18
C TYR A 468 -29.36 11.13 -26.60
N LEU A 469 -29.94 12.28 -26.23
CA LEU A 469 -31.31 12.66 -26.61
C LEU A 469 -31.31 13.84 -27.59
N CYS A 470 -32.09 13.75 -28.66
CA CYS A 470 -32.35 14.88 -29.56
C CYS A 470 -33.47 15.79 -29.00
N PRO A 471 -33.24 17.10 -28.83
CA PRO A 471 -34.23 18.03 -28.28
C PRO A 471 -35.38 18.35 -29.22
N HIS A 472 -35.22 18.06 -30.51
CA HIS A 472 -36.26 18.31 -31.51
C HIS A 472 -37.27 17.15 -31.64
N CYS A 473 -36.80 15.90 -31.58
CA CYS A 473 -37.66 14.73 -31.85
C CYS A 473 -37.65 13.66 -30.75
N GLY A 474 -36.90 13.85 -29.66
CA GLY A 474 -36.78 12.88 -28.57
C GLY A 474 -36.02 11.60 -28.91
N ALA A 475 -35.56 11.41 -30.14
CA ALA A 475 -34.87 10.19 -30.52
C ALA A 475 -33.57 9.98 -29.73
N LYS A 476 -33.43 8.79 -29.13
CA LYS A 476 -32.21 8.32 -28.45
C LYS A 476 -31.14 7.90 -29.48
N TYR A 477 -29.88 8.21 -29.17
CA TYR A 477 -28.68 7.80 -29.90
C TYR A 477 -28.74 8.09 -31.41
N SER A 478 -29.43 9.16 -31.82
CA SER A 478 -29.53 9.55 -33.23
C SER A 478 -28.55 10.66 -33.63
N LEU A 479 -27.83 11.23 -32.66
CA LEU A 479 -26.88 12.31 -32.91
C LEU A 479 -25.58 11.76 -33.49
N THR A 480 -25.04 12.51 -34.45
CA THR A 480 -23.72 12.29 -35.07
C THR A 480 -22.98 13.60 -35.16
N THR A 481 -21.67 13.59 -35.04
CA THR A 481 -20.85 14.80 -35.18
C THR A 481 -20.08 14.84 -36.49
N ASP A 482 -20.09 16.00 -37.15
CA ASP A 482 -19.08 16.38 -38.13
C ASP A 482 -18.49 17.73 -37.74
N LYS A 483 -17.16 17.81 -37.64
CA LYS A 483 -16.45 19.05 -37.31
C LYS A 483 -16.98 19.73 -36.03
N CYS A 484 -17.71 20.82 -36.16
CA CYS A 484 -18.29 21.61 -35.07
C CYS A 484 -19.81 21.44 -34.96
N THR A 485 -20.43 20.57 -35.77
CA THR A 485 -21.88 20.45 -35.89
C THR A 485 -22.33 19.08 -35.42
N LEU A 486 -23.36 19.06 -34.58
CA LEU A 486 -24.16 17.87 -34.29
C LEU A 486 -25.34 17.84 -35.26
N THR A 487 -25.61 16.68 -35.83
CA THR A 487 -26.78 16.43 -36.68
C THR A 487 -27.56 15.24 -36.16
N CYS A 488 -28.89 15.36 -36.07
CA CYS A 488 -29.76 14.24 -35.76
C CYS A 488 -30.09 13.45 -37.04
N SER A 489 -29.74 12.17 -37.07
CA SER A 489 -30.00 11.29 -38.22
C SER A 489 -31.49 10.97 -38.46
N ARG A 490 -32.37 11.31 -37.50
CA ARG A 490 -33.82 11.06 -37.56
C ARG A 490 -34.63 12.23 -38.10
N CYS A 491 -34.41 13.44 -37.57
CA CYS A 491 -35.19 14.63 -37.93
C CYS A 491 -34.39 15.71 -38.65
N GLY A 492 -33.08 15.53 -38.84
CA GLY A 492 -32.22 16.48 -39.55
C GLY A 492 -31.83 17.73 -38.75
N MET A 493 -32.28 17.89 -37.49
CA MET A 493 -31.88 19.02 -36.64
C MET A 493 -30.35 19.13 -36.57
N GLN A 494 -29.84 20.36 -36.67
CA GLN A 494 -28.41 20.68 -36.56
C GLN A 494 -28.14 21.65 -35.42
N ALA A 495 -27.02 21.46 -34.73
CA ALA A 495 -26.53 22.35 -33.69
C ALA A 495 -25.02 22.55 -33.86
N THR A 496 -24.59 23.79 -34.14
CA THR A 496 -23.18 24.09 -34.44
C THR A 496 -22.54 24.86 -33.30
N LEU A 497 -21.37 24.40 -32.84
CA LEU A 497 -20.55 25.07 -31.85
C LEU A 497 -19.71 26.19 -32.48
N ASN A 498 -19.67 27.33 -31.79
CA ASN A 498 -18.70 28.38 -32.06
C ASN A 498 -17.32 28.01 -31.47
N ASN A 499 -16.34 28.91 -31.65
CA ASN A 499 -14.98 28.73 -31.13
C ASN A 499 -14.83 28.89 -29.61
N ARG A 500 -15.93 28.90 -28.87
CA ARG A 500 -16.00 28.98 -27.40
C ARG A 500 -16.96 27.95 -26.81
N TYR A 501 -17.28 26.88 -27.55
CA TYR A 501 -18.14 25.79 -27.07
C TYR A 501 -19.59 26.18 -26.72
N ALA A 502 -20.05 27.36 -27.13
CA ALA A 502 -21.45 27.72 -27.14
C ALA A 502 -22.07 27.38 -28.50
N PHE A 503 -23.37 27.09 -28.53
CA PHE A 503 -24.05 26.90 -29.81
C PHE A 503 -24.31 28.25 -30.49
N ILE A 504 -24.23 28.27 -31.82
CA ILE A 504 -24.57 29.45 -32.62
C ILE A 504 -26.03 29.81 -32.37
N ASP A 505 -26.31 31.10 -32.22
CA ASP A 505 -27.62 31.68 -31.87
C ASP A 505 -28.24 31.13 -30.57
N GLY A 506 -27.45 30.46 -29.72
CA GLY A 506 -27.95 29.85 -28.49
C GLY A 506 -28.95 28.71 -28.70
N LYS A 507 -28.93 28.05 -29.87
CA LYS A 507 -29.88 26.99 -30.24
C LYS A 507 -29.19 25.64 -30.45
N PRO A 508 -29.79 24.51 -30.01
CA PRO A 508 -31.06 24.41 -29.29
C PRO A 508 -30.98 24.86 -27.83
N PHE A 509 -29.76 25.04 -27.31
CA PHE A 509 -29.48 25.57 -25.97
C PHE A 509 -28.28 26.51 -26.05
N GLU A 510 -28.00 27.25 -24.97
CA GLU A 510 -26.81 28.13 -24.89
C GLU A 510 -25.50 27.37 -25.17
N ASN A 511 -25.37 26.16 -24.59
CA ASN A 511 -24.22 25.28 -24.75
C ASN A 511 -24.62 23.82 -24.49
N PHE A 512 -23.68 22.89 -24.68
CA PHE A 512 -23.95 21.46 -24.50
C PHE A 512 -24.12 21.04 -23.04
N ALA A 513 -23.66 21.82 -22.05
CA ALA A 513 -23.96 21.52 -20.65
C ALA A 513 -25.45 21.74 -20.35
N LYS A 514 -26.06 22.78 -20.90
CA LYS A 514 -27.52 23.00 -20.82
C LYS A 514 -28.33 21.91 -21.51
N TRP A 515 -27.88 21.44 -22.67
CA TRP A 515 -28.46 20.26 -23.31
C TRP A 515 -28.35 19.03 -22.41
N TYR A 516 -27.17 18.78 -21.83
CA TYR A 516 -26.95 17.67 -20.91
C TYR A 516 -27.84 17.73 -19.65
N GLU A 517 -28.03 18.93 -19.09
CA GLU A 517 -28.95 19.18 -17.99
C GLU A 517 -30.39 18.79 -18.39
N TRP A 518 -30.86 19.24 -19.56
CA TRP A 518 -32.18 18.90 -20.08
C TRP A 518 -32.39 17.39 -20.28
N GLN A 519 -31.48 16.68 -20.97
CA GLN A 519 -31.63 15.22 -21.18
C GLN A 519 -31.61 14.43 -19.85
N THR A 520 -30.91 14.95 -18.83
CA THR A 520 -30.88 14.36 -17.49
C THR A 520 -32.24 14.51 -16.82
N GLN A 521 -32.90 15.66 -16.99
CA GLN A 521 -34.27 15.89 -16.52
C GLN A 521 -35.28 14.99 -17.24
N GLU A 522 -35.16 14.83 -18.56
CA GLU A 522 -36.03 13.91 -19.32
C GLU A 522 -35.88 12.47 -18.84
N THR A 523 -34.64 12.02 -18.60
CA THR A 523 -34.40 10.67 -18.05
C THR A 523 -34.93 10.53 -16.62
N ALA A 524 -34.90 11.59 -15.82
CA ALA A 524 -35.50 11.57 -14.49
C ALA A 524 -37.02 11.34 -14.57
N LYS A 525 -37.71 12.01 -15.50
CA LYS A 525 -39.14 11.78 -15.77
C LYS A 525 -39.41 10.35 -16.24
N GLU A 526 -38.56 9.79 -17.10
CA GLU A 526 -38.70 8.39 -17.53
C GLU A 526 -38.61 7.40 -16.36
N ILE A 527 -37.71 7.66 -15.40
CA ILE A 527 -37.46 6.82 -14.20
C ILE A 527 -38.60 6.89 -13.18
N GLU A 528 -39.42 7.95 -13.20
CA GLU A 528 -40.60 8.06 -12.34
C GLU A 528 -41.62 6.95 -12.62
N ASN A 529 -41.68 6.44 -13.86
CA ASN A 529 -42.55 5.32 -14.23
C ASN A 529 -42.17 4.02 -13.50
N ASP A 530 -43.17 3.29 -12.98
CA ASP A 530 -42.97 2.08 -12.17
C ASP A 530 -42.32 0.91 -12.92
N GLY A 531 -42.37 0.91 -14.25
CA GLY A 531 -41.75 -0.10 -15.11
C GLY A 531 -40.41 0.31 -15.73
N TYR A 532 -39.75 1.38 -15.26
CA TYR A 532 -38.49 1.82 -15.87
C TYR A 532 -37.42 0.71 -15.82
N SER A 533 -36.85 0.41 -16.99
CA SER A 533 -35.76 -0.54 -17.14
C SER A 533 -34.88 -0.11 -18.32
N LEU A 534 -33.58 0.00 -18.09
CA LEU A 534 -32.58 0.21 -19.14
C LEU A 534 -31.88 -1.12 -19.42
N THR A 535 -31.99 -1.64 -20.64
CA THR A 535 -31.46 -2.96 -21.00
C THR A 535 -30.61 -2.89 -22.28
N SER A 536 -29.46 -3.56 -22.28
CA SER A 536 -28.61 -3.71 -23.48
C SER A 536 -27.90 -5.05 -23.50
N LYS A 537 -27.70 -5.59 -24.70
CA LYS A 537 -26.67 -6.62 -24.94
C LYS A 537 -25.30 -6.00 -24.73
N VAL A 538 -24.40 -6.72 -24.06
CA VAL A 538 -23.07 -6.26 -23.67
C VAL A 538 -22.01 -7.34 -23.89
N GLU A 539 -20.82 -6.91 -24.31
CA GLU A 539 -19.60 -7.69 -24.06
C GLU A 539 -19.12 -7.41 -22.64
N LEU A 540 -18.93 -8.47 -21.85
CA LEU A 540 -18.34 -8.42 -20.52
C LEU A 540 -16.82 -8.48 -20.62
N ARG A 541 -16.15 -7.53 -19.98
CA ARG A 541 -14.69 -7.50 -19.83
C ARG A 541 -14.29 -7.37 -18.36
N HIS A 542 -13.14 -7.95 -18.02
CA HIS A 542 -12.53 -7.84 -16.70
C HIS A 542 -11.12 -7.28 -16.80
N GLY A 543 -10.52 -6.91 -15.66
CA GLY A 543 -9.10 -6.58 -15.59
C GLY A 543 -8.23 -7.71 -16.15
N SER A 544 -7.17 -7.36 -16.89
CA SER A 544 -6.32 -8.39 -17.48
C SER A 544 -5.57 -9.20 -16.42
N THR A 545 -5.46 -10.51 -16.64
CA THR A 545 -4.70 -11.46 -15.81
C THR A 545 -3.27 -11.67 -16.31
N ASP A 546 -3.02 -11.53 -17.61
CA ASP A 546 -1.69 -11.67 -18.22
C ASP A 546 -0.81 -10.40 -18.07
N GLY A 547 -1.47 -9.28 -17.77
CA GLY A 547 -0.90 -7.95 -17.65
C GLY A 547 -0.31 -7.35 -18.93
N LYS A 548 -0.73 -7.82 -20.11
CA LYS A 548 -0.37 -7.25 -21.43
C LYS A 548 -1.31 -6.11 -21.85
N SER A 549 -2.56 -6.13 -21.37
CA SER A 549 -3.57 -5.10 -21.61
C SER A 549 -4.15 -4.59 -20.29
N LEU A 550 -5.02 -3.57 -20.35
CA LEU A 550 -5.80 -3.12 -19.20
C LEU A 550 -6.94 -4.10 -18.88
N THR A 551 -7.60 -4.60 -19.92
CA THR A 551 -8.78 -5.47 -19.83
C THR A 551 -8.67 -6.68 -20.74
N ARG A 552 -9.38 -7.76 -20.37
CA ARG A 552 -9.59 -8.97 -21.18
C ARG A 552 -11.08 -9.17 -21.41
N LYS A 553 -11.45 -9.73 -22.56
CA LYS A 553 -12.82 -10.23 -22.77
C LYS A 553 -13.06 -11.40 -21.82
N ALA A 554 -14.20 -11.39 -21.15
CA ALA A 554 -14.59 -12.41 -20.19
C ALA A 554 -15.89 -13.12 -20.57
N GLY A 555 -16.76 -12.47 -21.35
CA GLY A 555 -17.92 -13.12 -21.93
C GLY A 555 -18.90 -12.14 -22.55
N GLU A 556 -20.14 -12.55 -22.71
CA GLU A 556 -21.20 -11.77 -23.36
C GLU A 556 -22.54 -12.07 -22.70
N GLY A 557 -23.43 -11.08 -22.68
CA GLY A 557 -24.72 -11.20 -22.02
C GLY A 557 -25.61 -9.98 -22.19
N VAL A 558 -26.55 -9.83 -21.27
CA VAL A 558 -27.48 -8.72 -21.20
C VAL A 558 -27.33 -8.06 -19.83
N CYS A 559 -27.16 -6.74 -19.83
CA CYS A 559 -27.28 -5.91 -18.64
C CYS A 559 -28.67 -5.29 -18.59
N THR A 560 -29.25 -5.24 -17.40
CA THR A 560 -30.50 -4.56 -17.07
C THR A 560 -30.28 -3.70 -15.83
N LEU A 561 -30.60 -2.41 -15.89
CA LEU A 561 -30.61 -1.49 -14.77
C LEU A 561 -32.03 -1.04 -14.49
N ASP A 562 -32.48 -1.26 -13.26
CA ASP A 562 -33.79 -0.85 -12.76
C ASP A 562 -33.70 -0.39 -11.30
N ARG A 563 -34.84 -0.22 -10.63
CA ARG A 563 -34.94 0.22 -9.22
C ARG A 563 -34.26 -0.74 -8.22
N THR A 564 -34.10 -2.01 -8.57
CA THR A 564 -33.46 -3.01 -7.71
C THR A 564 -31.94 -2.97 -7.81
N GLY A 565 -31.41 -2.61 -8.98
CA GLY A 565 -29.97 -2.52 -9.22
C GLY A 565 -29.58 -2.80 -10.67
N LEU A 566 -28.30 -3.11 -10.86
CA LEU A 566 -27.75 -3.57 -12.12
C LEU A 566 -27.66 -5.10 -12.11
N ILE A 567 -28.29 -5.75 -13.09
CA ILE A 567 -28.28 -7.21 -13.25
C ILE A 567 -27.61 -7.55 -14.57
N TYR A 568 -26.61 -8.43 -14.54
CA TYR A 568 -25.97 -9.02 -15.69
C TYR A 568 -26.36 -10.49 -15.81
N ARG A 569 -26.89 -10.91 -16.97
CA ARG A 569 -27.21 -12.30 -17.31
C ARG A 569 -26.46 -12.70 -18.57
N GLY A 570 -25.60 -13.71 -18.49
CA GLY A 570 -24.78 -14.09 -19.63
C GLY A 570 -23.71 -15.09 -19.28
N THR A 571 -22.57 -14.97 -19.93
CA THR A 571 -21.42 -15.86 -19.75
C THR A 571 -20.24 -15.13 -19.13
N GLN A 572 -19.52 -15.80 -18.23
CA GLN A 572 -18.24 -15.34 -17.71
C GLN A 572 -17.26 -16.51 -17.71
N ASP A 573 -16.13 -16.34 -18.40
CA ASP A 573 -15.06 -17.32 -18.56
C ASP A 573 -15.61 -18.72 -18.92
N GLY A 574 -16.60 -18.75 -19.83
CA GLY A 574 -17.26 -19.96 -20.34
C GLY A 574 -18.41 -20.52 -19.48
N LYS A 575 -18.74 -19.90 -18.34
CA LYS A 575 -19.84 -20.33 -17.47
C LYS A 575 -21.02 -19.38 -17.55
N THR A 576 -22.24 -19.91 -17.62
CA THR A 576 -23.45 -19.09 -17.49
C THR A 576 -23.58 -18.57 -16.06
N ILE A 577 -23.78 -17.26 -15.93
CA ILE A 577 -23.93 -16.58 -14.65
C ILE A 577 -25.06 -15.56 -14.68
N GLU A 578 -25.62 -15.30 -13.51
CA GLU A 578 -26.42 -14.12 -13.20
C GLU A 578 -25.73 -13.37 -12.07
N LYS A 579 -25.41 -12.10 -12.30
CA LYS A 579 -24.73 -11.23 -11.33
C LYS A 579 -25.58 -10.01 -11.06
N THR A 580 -25.95 -9.82 -9.80
CA THR A 580 -26.73 -8.67 -9.35
C THR A 580 -25.88 -7.73 -8.50
N PHE A 581 -25.92 -6.45 -8.82
CA PHE A 581 -25.37 -5.34 -8.05
C PHE A 581 -26.54 -4.52 -7.51
N PRO A 582 -26.91 -4.67 -6.23
CA PRO A 582 -28.06 -3.97 -5.67
C PRO A 582 -27.83 -2.45 -5.63
N MET A 583 -28.90 -1.66 -5.66
CA MET A 583 -28.81 -0.19 -5.56
C MET A 583 -28.09 0.30 -4.29
N SER A 584 -28.06 -0.50 -3.22
CA SER A 584 -27.27 -0.20 -2.01
C SER A 584 -25.75 -0.18 -2.26
N GLN A 585 -25.25 -0.92 -3.26
CA GLN A 585 -23.84 -0.97 -3.65
C GLN A 585 -23.49 0.09 -4.71
N ILE A 586 -24.46 0.51 -5.52
CA ILE A 586 -24.24 1.45 -6.61
C ILE A 586 -24.28 2.87 -6.06
N TYR A 587 -23.13 3.55 -6.02
CA TYR A 587 -23.12 5.01 -5.85
C TYR A 587 -23.48 5.71 -7.17
N ARG A 588 -22.78 5.35 -8.23
CA ARG A 588 -23.08 5.66 -9.62
C ARG A 588 -22.25 4.72 -10.49
N LEU A 589 -22.77 4.31 -11.64
CA LEU A 589 -21.93 3.64 -12.63
C LEU A 589 -20.89 4.62 -13.15
N LEU A 590 -19.72 4.11 -13.53
CA LEU A 590 -18.71 4.88 -14.27
C LEU A 590 -18.88 4.59 -15.76
N PHE A 591 -18.36 5.47 -16.61
CA PHE A 591 -18.44 5.25 -18.06
C PHE A 591 -17.23 5.82 -18.80
N GLY A 592 -16.82 5.14 -19.87
CA GLY A 592 -16.01 5.67 -20.96
C GLY A 592 -16.93 6.19 -22.07
N ALA A 593 -16.72 7.42 -22.53
CA ALA A 593 -17.59 8.06 -23.52
C ALA A 593 -17.48 7.33 -24.87
N GLY A 594 -18.54 6.64 -25.28
CA GLY A 594 -18.53 5.83 -26.52
C GLY A 594 -17.70 4.55 -26.40
N GLU A 595 -17.43 4.08 -25.18
CA GLU A 595 -16.58 2.90 -24.92
C GLU A 595 -17.34 1.85 -24.11
N ASP A 596 -17.60 2.11 -22.84
CA ASP A 596 -18.15 1.16 -21.88
C ASP A 596 -18.80 1.87 -20.67
N PHE A 597 -19.52 1.10 -19.85
CA PHE A 597 -19.83 1.46 -18.48
C PHE A 597 -19.27 0.42 -17.51
N GLU A 598 -18.86 0.85 -16.32
CA GLU A 598 -18.12 0.00 -15.38
C GLU A 598 -18.63 0.13 -13.93
N ILE A 599 -18.43 -0.96 -13.17
CA ILE A 599 -18.65 -1.05 -11.73
C ILE A 599 -17.55 -1.88 -11.07
N TYR A 600 -17.23 -1.56 -9.82
CA TYR A 600 -16.26 -2.31 -9.01
C TYR A 600 -16.94 -3.16 -7.94
N GLU A 601 -16.44 -4.38 -7.75
CA GLU A 601 -16.75 -5.23 -6.60
C GLU A 601 -15.44 -5.65 -5.93
N GLY A 602 -15.16 -5.04 -4.77
CA GLY A 602 -13.87 -5.19 -4.10
C GLY A 602 -12.70 -4.78 -5.01
N LYS A 603 -11.93 -5.76 -5.49
CA LYS A 603 -10.79 -5.52 -6.39
C LYS A 603 -11.12 -5.79 -7.86
N GLU A 604 -12.22 -6.46 -8.13
CA GLU A 604 -12.61 -6.82 -9.48
C GLU A 604 -13.35 -5.67 -10.13
N ILE A 605 -13.07 -5.48 -11.42
CA ILE A 605 -13.73 -4.51 -12.27
C ILE A 605 -14.59 -5.25 -13.29
N TRP A 606 -15.82 -4.78 -13.43
CA TRP A 606 -16.79 -5.27 -14.39
C TRP A 606 -17.02 -4.20 -15.43
N PHE A 607 -16.51 -4.43 -16.64
CA PHE A 607 -16.72 -3.58 -17.80
C PHE A 607 -17.81 -4.16 -18.68
N PHE A 608 -18.75 -3.32 -19.07
CA PHE A 608 -19.82 -3.67 -19.98
C PHE A 608 -19.71 -2.78 -21.20
N VAL A 609 -19.42 -3.39 -22.36
CA VAL A 609 -19.39 -2.71 -23.65
C VAL A 609 -20.74 -2.94 -24.33
N PRO A 610 -21.67 -1.97 -24.32
CA PRO A 610 -22.98 -2.15 -24.93
C PRO A 610 -22.90 -2.16 -26.45
N GLY A 611 -23.87 -2.82 -27.10
CA GLY A 611 -24.00 -2.82 -28.56
C GLY A 611 -24.15 -1.40 -29.13
N GLU A 612 -24.93 -0.55 -28.46
CA GLU A 612 -25.00 0.90 -28.73
C GLU A 612 -24.09 1.64 -27.74
N LYS A 613 -22.86 1.96 -28.16
CA LYS A 613 -21.85 2.59 -27.29
C LYS A 613 -22.20 4.00 -26.84
N ARG A 614 -23.08 4.72 -27.55
CA ARG A 614 -23.56 6.04 -27.11
C ARG A 614 -24.47 5.95 -25.89
N SER A 615 -24.99 4.76 -25.56
CA SER A 615 -25.79 4.55 -24.35
C SER A 615 -25.01 4.65 -23.04
N CYS A 616 -23.67 4.55 -23.05
CA CYS A 616 -22.85 4.50 -21.83
C CYS A 616 -23.11 5.68 -20.88
N VAL A 617 -23.35 6.88 -21.41
CA VAL A 617 -23.70 8.07 -20.60
C VAL A 617 -25.11 7.98 -20.01
N GLU A 618 -26.06 7.30 -20.66
CA GLU A 618 -27.40 7.07 -20.11
C GLU A 618 -27.34 6.10 -18.93
N TRP A 619 -26.52 5.04 -19.00
CA TRP A 619 -26.27 4.16 -17.83
C TRP A 619 -25.72 4.95 -16.63
N TYR A 620 -24.79 5.89 -16.89
CA TYR A 620 -24.27 6.79 -15.87
C TYR A 620 -25.35 7.71 -15.28
N VAL A 621 -26.16 8.35 -16.12
CA VAL A 621 -27.24 9.25 -15.70
C VAL A 621 -28.31 8.50 -14.91
N ALA A 622 -28.83 7.41 -15.49
CA ALA A 622 -29.90 6.61 -14.90
C ALA A 622 -29.49 6.02 -13.55
N SER A 623 -28.29 5.45 -13.43
CA SER A 623 -27.81 4.90 -12.15
C SER A 623 -27.66 5.97 -11.07
N GLY A 624 -27.29 7.20 -11.45
CA GLY A 624 -27.22 8.33 -10.53
C GLY A 624 -28.60 8.76 -10.02
N ILE A 625 -29.60 8.86 -10.90
CA ILE A 625 -30.97 9.24 -10.54
C ILE A 625 -31.62 8.16 -9.67
N LEU A 626 -31.51 6.89 -10.07
CA LEU A 626 -32.01 5.75 -9.31
C LEU A 626 -31.40 5.71 -7.90
N LYS A 627 -30.10 6.04 -7.76
CA LYS A 627 -29.46 6.08 -6.45
C LYS A 627 -30.02 7.18 -5.55
N THR A 628 -30.15 8.40 -6.07
CA THR A 628 -30.74 9.51 -5.32
C THR A 628 -32.15 9.19 -4.85
N ARG A 629 -32.94 8.49 -5.68
CA ARG A 629 -34.28 8.01 -5.33
C ARG A 629 -34.25 6.97 -4.21
N ASP A 630 -33.42 5.91 -4.34
CA ASP A 630 -33.23 4.87 -3.32
C ASP A 630 -32.85 5.46 -1.96
N GLU A 631 -32.04 6.52 -1.94
CA GLU A 631 -31.66 7.24 -0.72
C GLU A 631 -32.82 8.03 -0.11
N LYS A 632 -33.63 8.72 -0.92
CA LYS A 632 -34.83 9.45 -0.45
C LYS A 632 -35.89 8.52 0.12
N GLU A 633 -36.14 7.39 -0.54
CA GLU A 633 -37.12 6.38 -0.09
C GLU A 633 -36.70 5.77 1.27
N LYS A 634 -35.40 5.57 1.50
CA LYS A 634 -34.86 5.04 2.77
C LYS A 634 -34.86 6.04 3.92
N THR A 635 -34.74 7.34 3.63
CA THR A 635 -34.72 8.39 4.66
C THR A 635 -36.12 8.92 5.00
N GLY A 636 -37.19 8.37 4.39
CA GLY A 636 -38.57 8.72 4.69
C GLY A 636 -38.99 10.09 4.15
N GLY A 637 -38.32 10.58 3.10
CA GLY A 637 -38.68 11.85 2.45
C GLY A 637 -39.93 11.71 1.61
N VAL A 638 -41.05 12.26 2.10
CA VAL A 638 -42.28 12.55 1.35
C VAL A 638 -42.00 13.50 0.18
#